data_AF-A0A928GLI5-F1
#
_entry.id   AF-A0A928GLI5-F1
#
_cell.length_a   1.000
_cell.length_b   1.000
_cell.length_c   1.000
_cell.angle_alpha   90.00
_cell.angle_beta   90.00
_cell.angle_gamma   90.00
#
_symmetry.space_group_name_H-M   'P 1'
#
loop_
_entity.id
_entity.type
_entity.pdbx_description
1 polymer ?
#
loop_
_entity_poly.entity_id
_entity_poly.type
_entity_poly.pdbx_seq_one_letter_code
_entity_poly.pdbx_strand_id
1 'polypeptide(L)'
;MHIIIEEYQYPAEAVRDVLDGISNLRDVEGKVSVNYVGYYYNPKLKDCVFILPKVLLEDIGGQELVFGRCKPEDIIHLETQDLLEAKEHDFIYELAVWIYRAIVLYQDTHKNSNIVLKQQVQQMSKGRMKRKHNTFLDILLALQKFNRENQDFFFFILRNIHAGYNKINWTQTISHTAAFVQDGSPVYLNPVNKKRQINFDEELLVIFFSILQYIHQHYGFPVNINININFPLITGKQFEHYRNGFGKVRLLQIKYKYFSDKALYLWELCYAFFERSKQVNIDVNEREYLLVKNFNIVFEAIIDELVGGTNDNLPEELKDQPDGKRVDHLYQYRDLTNNDDEKPIYYIGDSKYYKRNTKLGKESVYKQFTYARNVIQWNMDLFNDREPLQQKGHIRLNDEITEGYNIIPNFFISAEQNSLERKDDIHLTDKSEKYFQSRHYDNRLFDRDTFLIAHYDVNFLFIIALYGRNNKSEKIVWQEKVRKMFREEIQKMLEEKFHFYVMTAKENVSAVAYIDDHFQELLGKIFTPYNDRGSQKYFSLALDRNEKFYDENEALIGQLEEFFYVKPCKIGDNPQKILPEVEPLSAKMAVPSNFLTFHYLERYVDKEILIGCYHDQDHLNWILGNNDKGTLIYNIRLDKSRSGAQKISHLEKKEVSFVILYEIGHENDNRNRVFHVHHHATMDEERMKKAWYNNPHGKYFCYVFDEEVTLGNIDVASLINDWRTKNPDAEIGSPIFMKGEELMAFKKDK
;
A
#
# COMPACT_ATOMS: atom_id res chain seq x y z
N MET A 1 -18.64 -8.37 -37.33
CA MET A 1 -18.35 -8.49 -35.88
C MET A 1 -19.67 -8.58 -35.14
N HIS A 2 -19.78 -9.51 -34.20
CA HIS A 2 -20.95 -9.65 -33.33
C HIS A 2 -20.62 -9.31 -31.87
N ILE A 3 -21.54 -8.65 -31.15
CA ILE A 3 -21.37 -8.30 -29.73
C ILE A 3 -22.46 -8.93 -28.88
N ILE A 4 -22.05 -9.38 -27.69
CA ILE A 4 -22.90 -9.78 -26.59
C ILE A 4 -22.40 -9.05 -25.35
N ILE A 5 -23.28 -8.66 -24.43
CA ILE A 5 -22.90 -8.08 -23.14
C ILE A 5 -23.03 -9.13 -22.04
N GLU A 6 -22.02 -9.23 -21.18
CA GLU A 6 -22.01 -10.09 -19.99
C GLU A 6 -23.21 -9.80 -19.06
N GLU A 7 -23.80 -10.85 -18.48
CA GLU A 7 -24.91 -10.79 -17.51
C GLU A 7 -26.19 -10.07 -18.00
N TYR A 8 -26.26 -9.63 -19.26
CA TYR A 8 -27.51 -9.14 -19.85
C TYR A 8 -28.44 -10.30 -20.20
N GLN A 9 -29.74 -10.07 -20.01
CA GLN A 9 -30.78 -11.08 -20.21
C GLN A 9 -31.36 -10.99 -21.63
N TYR A 10 -30.74 -11.69 -22.57
CA TYR A 10 -31.18 -11.70 -23.97
C TYR A 10 -32.40 -12.62 -24.18
N PRO A 11 -33.35 -12.25 -25.05
CA PRO A 11 -34.34 -13.19 -25.57
C PRO A 11 -33.64 -14.34 -26.32
N ALA A 12 -33.97 -15.59 -26.02
CA ALA A 12 -33.27 -16.75 -26.59
C ALA A 12 -33.30 -16.78 -28.13
N GLU A 13 -34.37 -16.28 -28.74
CA GLU A 13 -34.52 -16.21 -30.21
C GLU A 13 -33.51 -15.27 -30.85
N ALA A 14 -33.16 -14.16 -30.20
CA ALA A 14 -32.26 -13.13 -30.74
C ALA A 14 -30.79 -13.60 -30.77
N VAL A 15 -30.40 -14.45 -29.81
CA VAL A 15 -29.00 -14.87 -29.63
C VAL A 15 -28.74 -16.33 -30.00
N ARG A 16 -29.76 -17.08 -30.44
CA ARG A 16 -29.66 -18.52 -30.72
C ARG A 16 -28.55 -18.86 -31.70
N ASP A 17 -28.47 -18.11 -32.79
CA ASP A 17 -27.52 -18.37 -33.86
C ASP A 17 -26.12 -17.81 -33.52
N VAL A 18 -26.06 -16.80 -32.63
CA VAL A 18 -24.82 -16.16 -32.16
C VAL A 18 -24.11 -16.99 -31.11
N LEU A 19 -24.83 -17.55 -30.14
CA LEU A 19 -24.29 -18.30 -29.00
C LEU A 19 -24.15 -19.82 -29.25
N ASP A 20 -24.25 -20.23 -30.51
CA ASP A 20 -24.16 -21.63 -30.90
C ASP A 20 -22.74 -22.18 -30.64
N GLY A 21 -22.65 -23.21 -29.79
CA GLY A 21 -21.38 -23.82 -29.35
C GLY A 21 -20.94 -23.47 -27.93
N ILE A 22 -21.55 -22.46 -27.28
CA ILE A 22 -21.25 -22.05 -25.89
C ILE A 22 -22.44 -22.28 -24.94
N SER A 23 -23.63 -22.52 -25.48
CA SER A 23 -24.88 -22.55 -24.72
C SER A 23 -25.36 -23.97 -24.36
N ASN A 24 -25.17 -24.34 -23.09
CA ASN A 24 -26.01 -25.32 -22.37
C ASN A 24 -26.88 -24.65 -21.28
N LEU A 25 -27.01 -23.32 -21.29
CA LEU A 25 -27.70 -22.56 -20.25
C LEU A 25 -28.94 -21.88 -20.84
N ARG A 26 -30.10 -22.53 -20.70
CA ARG A 26 -31.41 -21.89 -20.86
C ARG A 26 -31.96 -21.60 -19.48
N ASP A 27 -32.41 -20.39 -19.24
CA ASP A 27 -33.21 -20.08 -18.06
C ASP A 27 -34.68 -20.48 -18.28
N VAL A 28 -35.43 -20.64 -17.19
CA VAL A 28 -36.80 -21.18 -17.14
C VAL A 28 -37.80 -20.33 -17.95
N GLU A 29 -37.47 -19.07 -18.21
CA GLU A 29 -38.32 -18.08 -18.92
C GLU A 29 -37.96 -17.84 -20.40
N GLY A 30 -37.09 -18.66 -21.01
CA GLY A 30 -36.71 -18.46 -22.42
C GLY A 30 -35.77 -17.27 -22.68
N LYS A 31 -35.10 -16.79 -21.63
CA LYS A 31 -33.99 -15.83 -21.70
C LYS A 31 -32.65 -16.54 -21.50
N VAL A 32 -31.59 -15.92 -22.01
CA VAL A 32 -30.22 -16.42 -21.94
C VAL A 32 -29.30 -15.30 -21.47
N SER A 33 -28.53 -15.56 -20.41
CA SER A 33 -27.45 -14.70 -19.95
C SER A 33 -26.11 -15.42 -20.10
N VAL A 34 -25.06 -14.62 -20.35
CA VAL A 34 -23.71 -15.13 -20.58
C VAL A 34 -22.79 -14.54 -19.52
N ASN A 35 -22.13 -15.41 -18.76
CA ASN A 35 -21.21 -15.01 -17.68
C ASN A 35 -19.75 -15.09 -18.15
N TYR A 36 -19.49 -14.75 -19.41
CA TYR A 36 -18.16 -14.83 -19.98
C TYR A 36 -17.76 -13.47 -20.53
N VAL A 37 -16.46 -13.15 -20.51
CA VAL A 37 -15.90 -11.98 -21.21
C VAL A 37 -14.74 -12.44 -22.09
N GLY A 38 -14.66 -11.91 -23.30
CA GLY A 38 -13.60 -12.24 -24.27
C GLY A 38 -14.14 -12.41 -25.67
N TYR A 39 -13.55 -13.32 -26.45
CA TYR A 39 -13.99 -13.57 -27.83
C TYR A 39 -13.90 -15.04 -28.21
N TYR A 40 -14.72 -15.42 -29.19
CA TYR A 40 -14.65 -16.73 -29.82
C TYR A 40 -15.09 -16.67 -31.27
N TYR A 41 -14.62 -17.64 -32.05
CA TYR A 41 -15.08 -17.83 -33.43
C TYR A 41 -16.31 -18.73 -33.45
N ASN A 42 -17.41 -18.27 -34.07
CA ASN A 42 -18.60 -19.08 -34.29
C ASN A 42 -18.54 -19.70 -35.71
N PRO A 43 -18.43 -21.05 -35.84
CA PRO A 43 -18.30 -21.71 -37.13
C PRO A 43 -19.55 -21.61 -38.01
N LYS A 44 -20.75 -21.52 -37.43
CA LYS A 44 -22.00 -21.39 -38.17
C LYS A 44 -22.12 -20.01 -38.80
N LEU A 45 -21.81 -18.96 -38.03
CA LEU A 45 -21.81 -17.57 -38.51
C LEU A 45 -20.62 -17.26 -39.41
N LYS A 46 -19.52 -18.02 -39.27
CA LYS A 46 -18.22 -17.75 -39.87
C LYS A 46 -17.66 -16.37 -39.51
N ASP A 47 -17.96 -15.90 -38.30
CA ASP A 47 -17.56 -14.60 -37.76
C ASP A 47 -17.22 -14.72 -36.26
N CYS A 48 -16.52 -13.72 -35.73
CA CYS A 48 -16.17 -13.62 -34.31
C CYS A 48 -17.30 -12.97 -33.51
N VAL A 49 -17.53 -13.52 -32.32
CA VAL A 49 -18.43 -12.98 -31.31
C VAL A 49 -17.59 -12.47 -30.14
N PHE A 50 -17.74 -11.19 -29.81
CA PHE A 50 -17.12 -10.55 -28.67
C PHE A 50 -18.13 -10.45 -27.54
N ILE A 51 -17.75 -10.91 -26.36
CA ILE A 51 -18.55 -10.79 -25.15
C ILE A 51 -17.92 -9.70 -24.32
N LEU A 52 -18.58 -8.56 -24.31
CA LEU A 52 -18.11 -7.33 -23.69
C LEU A 52 -18.55 -7.24 -22.23
N PRO A 53 -17.82 -6.44 -21.43
CA PRO A 53 -17.97 -6.42 -19.99
C PRO A 53 -19.26 -5.65 -19.60
N LYS A 54 -19.99 -6.12 -18.57
CA LYS A 54 -21.24 -5.52 -18.07
C LYS A 54 -21.15 -4.07 -17.56
N VAL A 55 -19.94 -3.55 -17.32
CA VAL A 55 -19.70 -2.12 -16.96
C VAL A 55 -20.24 -1.15 -18.03
N LEU A 56 -20.44 -1.62 -19.26
CA LEU A 56 -21.06 -0.83 -20.34
C LEU A 56 -22.58 -0.67 -20.21
N LEU A 57 -23.23 -1.47 -19.36
CA LEU A 57 -24.68 -1.38 -19.13
C LEU A 57 -24.99 -0.29 -18.13
N GLU A 58 -25.98 0.50 -18.44
CA GLU A 58 -26.58 1.49 -17.57
C GLU A 58 -28.08 1.22 -17.43
N ASP A 59 -28.58 1.17 -16.20
CA ASP A 59 -30.02 1.09 -15.95
C ASP A 59 -30.62 2.49 -15.97
N ILE A 60 -31.47 2.75 -16.97
CA ILE A 60 -32.22 4.00 -17.11
C ILE A 60 -33.71 3.64 -17.14
N GLY A 61 -34.40 3.93 -16.04
CA GLY A 61 -35.85 3.72 -15.95
C GLY A 61 -36.28 2.24 -15.97
N GLY A 62 -35.43 1.32 -15.49
CA GLY A 62 -35.70 -0.12 -15.49
C GLY A 62 -35.34 -0.81 -16.81
N GLN A 63 -34.63 -0.13 -17.71
CA GLN A 63 -34.10 -0.68 -18.96
C GLN A 63 -32.57 -0.60 -18.94
N GLU A 64 -31.91 -1.74 -19.14
CA GLU A 64 -30.45 -1.78 -19.27
C GLU A 64 -30.05 -1.42 -20.71
N LEU A 65 -29.34 -0.30 -20.85
CA LEU A 65 -28.93 0.27 -22.13
C LEU A 65 -27.40 0.41 -22.20
N VAL A 66 -26.86 0.31 -23.42
CA VAL A 66 -25.47 0.63 -23.74
C VAL A 66 -25.40 2.07 -24.24
N PHE A 67 -24.41 2.83 -23.75
CA PHE A 67 -24.27 4.28 -24.00
C PHE A 67 -25.52 5.10 -23.63
N GLY A 68 -26.37 4.57 -22.74
CA GLY A 68 -27.60 5.20 -22.28
C GLY A 68 -28.71 5.31 -23.34
N ARG A 69 -28.55 4.72 -24.53
CA ARG A 69 -29.49 4.89 -25.65
C ARG A 69 -29.80 3.62 -26.45
N CYS A 70 -28.84 2.70 -26.57
CA CYS A 70 -28.98 1.51 -27.40
C CYS A 70 -29.33 0.30 -26.54
N LYS A 71 -30.31 -0.50 -26.96
CA LYS A 71 -30.53 -1.78 -26.28
C LYS A 71 -29.47 -2.79 -26.70
N PRO A 72 -29.02 -3.68 -25.80
CA PRO A 72 -28.05 -4.70 -26.15
C PRO A 72 -28.49 -5.64 -27.28
N GLU A 73 -29.80 -5.86 -27.50
CA GLU A 73 -30.30 -6.66 -28.64
C GLU A 73 -30.07 -5.98 -29.99
N ASP A 74 -30.11 -4.65 -30.01
CA ASP A 74 -29.93 -3.90 -31.24
C ASP A 74 -28.47 -4.05 -31.69
N ILE A 75 -27.51 -3.81 -30.80
CA ILE A 75 -26.07 -3.78 -31.14
C ILE A 75 -25.41 -5.15 -31.39
N ILE A 76 -26.17 -6.25 -31.45
CA ILE A 76 -25.63 -7.60 -31.69
C ILE A 76 -24.85 -7.64 -33.02
N HIS A 77 -25.35 -6.96 -34.05
CA HIS A 77 -24.77 -6.93 -35.39
C HIS A 77 -24.26 -5.53 -35.78
N LEU A 78 -23.06 -5.15 -35.32
CA LEU A 78 -22.55 -3.80 -35.52
C LEU A 78 -22.44 -3.37 -36.97
N GLU A 79 -22.04 -4.27 -37.86
CA GLU A 79 -21.72 -3.90 -39.25
C GLU A 79 -22.97 -3.67 -40.11
N THR A 80 -24.15 -4.06 -39.63
CA THR A 80 -25.41 -3.96 -40.36
C THR A 80 -26.31 -2.84 -39.83
N GLN A 81 -25.90 -2.12 -38.79
CA GLN A 81 -26.76 -1.16 -38.12
C GLN A 81 -26.11 0.22 -37.97
N ASP A 82 -26.80 1.25 -38.47
CA ASP A 82 -26.37 2.66 -38.38
C ASP A 82 -26.70 3.31 -37.02
N LEU A 83 -26.98 2.52 -35.99
CA LEU A 83 -27.39 3.04 -34.68
C LEU A 83 -26.23 3.67 -33.89
N LEU A 84 -24.99 3.24 -34.16
CA LEU A 84 -23.78 3.69 -33.47
C LEU A 84 -23.05 4.79 -34.24
N GLU A 85 -22.56 5.80 -33.53
CA GLU A 85 -21.67 6.80 -34.09
C GLU A 85 -20.29 6.20 -34.37
N ALA A 86 -19.55 6.80 -35.31
CA ALA A 86 -18.19 6.35 -35.64
C ALA A 86 -17.25 6.28 -34.42
N LYS A 87 -17.43 7.20 -33.44
CA LYS A 87 -16.65 7.22 -32.20
C LYS A 87 -16.97 6.05 -31.28
N GLU A 88 -18.24 5.67 -31.14
CA GLU A 88 -18.64 4.52 -30.32
C GLU A 88 -18.17 3.21 -30.96
N HIS A 89 -18.20 3.15 -32.29
CA HIS A 89 -17.70 2.00 -33.03
C HIS A 89 -16.18 1.83 -32.86
N ASP A 90 -15.42 2.92 -32.95
CA ASP A 90 -13.99 2.95 -32.65
C ASP A 90 -13.70 2.56 -31.19
N PHE A 91 -14.50 3.05 -30.24
CA PHE A 91 -14.38 2.71 -28.82
C PHE A 91 -14.54 1.20 -28.58
N ILE A 92 -15.58 0.60 -29.16
CA ILE A 92 -15.85 -0.84 -29.04
C ILE A 92 -14.68 -1.66 -29.60
N TYR A 93 -14.14 -1.28 -30.75
CA TYR A 93 -13.00 -1.96 -31.33
C TYR A 93 -11.75 -1.86 -30.46
N GLU A 94 -11.48 -0.67 -29.93
CA GLU A 94 -10.36 -0.44 -29.02
C GLU A 94 -10.53 -1.25 -27.73
N LEU A 95 -11.72 -1.23 -27.14
CA LEU A 95 -12.06 -1.98 -25.93
C LEU A 95 -11.88 -3.49 -26.14
N ALA A 96 -12.32 -4.03 -27.28
CA ALA A 96 -12.16 -5.45 -27.62
C ALA A 96 -10.67 -5.87 -27.67
N VAL A 97 -9.81 -5.02 -28.23
CA VAL A 97 -8.35 -5.26 -28.24
C VAL A 97 -7.79 -5.23 -26.82
N TRP A 98 -8.22 -4.27 -25.99
CA TRP A 98 -7.72 -4.16 -24.62
C TRP A 98 -8.17 -5.30 -23.72
N ILE A 99 -9.42 -5.76 -23.84
CA ILE A 99 -9.91 -6.95 -23.15
C ILE A 99 -9.07 -8.16 -23.53
N TYR A 100 -8.84 -8.38 -24.84
CA TYR A 100 -7.97 -9.46 -25.30
C TYR A 100 -6.58 -9.38 -24.65
N ARG A 101 -5.95 -8.19 -24.66
CA ARG A 101 -4.62 -7.98 -24.07
C ARG A 101 -4.61 -8.25 -22.57
N ALA A 102 -5.62 -7.78 -21.84
CA ALA A 102 -5.73 -8.01 -20.40
C ALA A 102 -5.90 -9.50 -20.07
N ILE A 103 -6.74 -10.23 -20.81
CA ILE A 103 -6.93 -11.68 -20.59
C ILE A 103 -5.64 -12.45 -20.88
N VAL A 104 -4.95 -12.13 -21.97
CA VAL A 104 -3.66 -12.76 -22.31
C VAL A 104 -2.62 -12.49 -21.22
N LEU A 105 -2.50 -11.23 -20.76
CA LEU A 105 -1.54 -10.89 -19.71
C LEU A 105 -1.86 -11.57 -18.38
N TYR A 106 -3.14 -11.61 -18.01
CA TYR A 106 -3.61 -12.33 -16.82
C TYR A 106 -3.29 -13.82 -16.89
N GLN A 107 -3.49 -14.46 -18.05
CA GLN A 107 -3.14 -15.86 -18.26
C GLN A 107 -1.62 -16.11 -18.12
N ASP A 108 -0.79 -15.21 -18.65
CA ASP A 108 0.66 -15.34 -18.60
C ASP A 108 1.20 -15.25 -17.16
N THR A 109 0.56 -14.42 -16.32
CA THR A 109 0.88 -14.26 -14.89
C THR A 109 0.25 -15.35 -14.01
N HIS A 110 -0.92 -15.88 -14.36
CA HIS A 110 -1.70 -16.85 -13.57
C HIS A 110 -1.90 -18.19 -14.31
N LYS A 111 -0.79 -18.87 -14.63
CA LYS A 111 -0.76 -20.10 -15.47
C LYS A 111 -1.63 -21.27 -14.97
N ASN A 112 -1.98 -21.30 -13.68
CA ASN A 112 -2.76 -22.37 -13.06
C ASN A 112 -4.26 -22.03 -12.90
N SER A 113 -4.72 -20.88 -13.40
CA SER A 113 -6.12 -20.47 -13.27
C SER A 113 -7.01 -21.18 -14.30
N ASN A 114 -8.03 -21.91 -13.83
CA ASN A 114 -9.06 -22.54 -14.68
C ASN A 114 -10.14 -21.53 -15.16
N ILE A 115 -9.93 -20.24 -14.89
CA ILE A 115 -10.88 -19.15 -15.18
C ILE A 115 -10.81 -18.78 -16.67
N VAL A 116 -9.58 -18.79 -17.24
CA VAL A 116 -9.35 -18.51 -18.66
C VAL A 116 -9.51 -19.78 -19.47
N LEU A 117 -10.56 -19.82 -20.29
CA LEU A 117 -10.79 -20.84 -21.29
C LEU A 117 -10.08 -20.43 -22.58
N LYS A 118 -9.10 -21.22 -23.00
CA LYS A 118 -8.38 -21.02 -24.26
C LYS A 118 -8.31 -22.31 -25.06
N GLN A 119 -8.66 -22.24 -26.33
CA GLN A 119 -8.38 -23.30 -27.29
C GLN A 119 -7.63 -22.72 -28.48
N GLN A 120 -6.37 -23.13 -28.63
CA GLN A 120 -5.57 -22.90 -29.83
C GLN A 120 -5.18 -24.27 -30.38
N VAL A 121 -5.87 -24.75 -31.41
CA VAL A 121 -5.49 -25.99 -32.10
C VAL A 121 -4.33 -25.67 -33.06
N GLN A 122 -3.24 -26.43 -32.99
CA GLN A 122 -2.18 -26.41 -33.99
C GLN A 122 -2.75 -26.86 -35.36
N GLN A 123 -2.48 -26.08 -36.40
CA GLN A 123 -3.00 -26.29 -37.75
C GLN A 123 -2.70 -27.69 -38.30
N MET A 124 -3.77 -28.44 -38.61
CA MET A 124 -3.75 -29.53 -39.59
C MET A 124 -5.00 -29.45 -40.47
N SER A 125 -5.10 -28.39 -41.29
CA SER A 125 -6.06 -28.36 -42.40
C SER A 125 -5.55 -27.43 -43.50
N LYS A 126 -5.18 -28.04 -44.64
CA LYS A 126 -4.79 -27.36 -45.88
C LYS A 126 -6.02 -26.81 -46.61
N GLY A 127 -6.66 -25.78 -46.06
CA GLY A 127 -7.80 -25.11 -46.70
C GLY A 127 -7.91 -23.65 -46.29
N ARG A 128 -7.76 -22.73 -47.26
CA ARG A 128 -8.01 -21.29 -47.11
C ARG A 128 -9.52 -21.06 -46.91
N MET A 129 -10.02 -21.06 -45.69
CA MET A 129 -11.40 -20.66 -45.41
C MET A 129 -11.52 -19.14 -45.34
N LYS A 130 -12.59 -18.59 -45.94
CA LYS A 130 -12.88 -17.14 -45.99
C LYS A 130 -13.75 -16.74 -44.81
N ARG A 131 -13.32 -15.76 -44.00
CA ARG A 131 -14.20 -15.03 -43.06
C ARG A 131 -15.13 -14.09 -43.83
N LYS A 132 -16.37 -13.91 -43.32
CA LYS A 132 -17.31 -12.91 -43.87
C LYS A 132 -16.92 -11.49 -43.50
N HIS A 133 -16.39 -11.26 -42.31
CA HIS A 133 -15.90 -9.97 -41.83
C HIS A 133 -14.71 -10.21 -40.89
N ASN A 134 -13.70 -9.34 -40.90
CA ASN A 134 -12.56 -9.43 -39.99
C ASN A 134 -12.65 -8.33 -38.94
N THR A 135 -12.38 -8.69 -37.69
CA THR A 135 -12.30 -7.70 -36.63
C THR A 135 -10.93 -7.02 -36.63
N PHE A 136 -10.86 -5.83 -36.03
CA PHE A 136 -9.60 -5.11 -35.92
C PHE A 136 -8.55 -5.93 -35.16
N LEU A 137 -8.96 -6.65 -34.10
CA LEU A 137 -8.10 -7.58 -33.37
C LEU A 137 -7.50 -8.65 -34.28
N ASP A 138 -8.29 -9.23 -35.18
CA ASP A 138 -7.81 -10.25 -36.12
C ASP A 138 -6.70 -9.72 -37.03
N ILE A 139 -6.83 -8.49 -37.49
CA ILE A 139 -5.82 -7.82 -38.32
C ILE A 139 -4.52 -7.66 -37.53
N LEU A 140 -4.60 -7.23 -36.26
CA LEU A 140 -3.44 -7.11 -35.37
C LEU A 140 -2.74 -8.46 -35.16
N LEU A 141 -3.52 -9.51 -34.88
CA LEU A 141 -2.99 -10.87 -34.69
C LEU A 141 -2.39 -11.43 -35.99
N ALA A 142 -2.99 -11.16 -37.14
CA ALA A 142 -2.49 -11.57 -38.44
C ALA A 142 -1.16 -10.88 -38.80
N LEU A 143 -1.03 -9.58 -38.51
CA LEU A 143 0.22 -8.83 -38.66
C LEU A 143 1.33 -9.42 -37.78
N GLN A 144 1.01 -9.73 -36.52
CA GLN A 144 1.96 -10.34 -35.59
C GLN A 144 2.38 -11.75 -36.04
N LYS A 145 1.42 -12.58 -36.46
CA LYS A 145 1.66 -13.92 -37.00
C LYS A 145 2.53 -13.86 -38.24
N PHE A 146 2.22 -12.96 -39.17
CA PHE A 146 3.02 -12.75 -40.39
C PHE A 146 4.46 -12.40 -40.05
N ASN A 147 4.69 -11.50 -39.07
CA ASN A 147 6.03 -11.17 -38.61
C ASN A 147 6.78 -12.43 -38.13
N ARG A 148 6.16 -13.23 -37.26
CA ARG A 148 6.77 -14.43 -36.68
C ARG A 148 7.11 -15.49 -37.73
N GLU A 149 6.24 -15.71 -38.72
CA GLU A 149 6.37 -16.80 -39.69
C GLU A 149 7.23 -16.45 -40.91
N ASN A 150 7.48 -15.16 -41.18
CA ASN A 150 8.14 -14.71 -42.42
C ASN A 150 9.49 -14.01 -42.18
N GLN A 151 10.21 -14.34 -41.11
CA GLN A 151 11.54 -13.78 -40.82
C GLN A 151 12.52 -13.98 -41.99
N ASP A 152 12.56 -15.17 -42.59
CA ASP A 152 13.43 -15.49 -43.74
C ASP A 152 13.14 -14.60 -44.96
N PHE A 153 11.87 -14.26 -45.17
CA PHE A 153 11.47 -13.37 -46.26
C PHE A 153 12.05 -11.95 -46.04
N PHE A 154 11.97 -11.42 -44.82
CA PHE A 154 12.57 -10.11 -44.50
C PHE A 154 14.10 -10.12 -44.67
N PHE A 155 14.78 -11.17 -44.19
CA PHE A 155 16.22 -11.31 -44.38
C PHE A 155 16.61 -11.41 -45.85
N PHE A 156 15.82 -12.11 -46.68
CA PHE A 156 16.05 -12.19 -48.11
C PHE A 156 15.94 -10.82 -48.79
N ILE A 157 14.88 -10.04 -48.48
CA ILE A 157 14.70 -8.70 -49.03
C ILE A 157 15.83 -7.76 -48.57
N LEU A 158 16.18 -7.76 -47.28
CA LEU A 158 17.30 -6.99 -46.74
C LEU A 158 18.62 -7.33 -47.43
N ARG A 159 18.93 -8.63 -47.58
CA ARG A 159 20.13 -9.09 -48.29
C ARG A 159 20.16 -8.58 -49.73
N ASN A 160 19.03 -8.57 -50.42
CA ASN A 160 18.94 -8.07 -51.79
C ASN A 160 19.10 -6.55 -51.89
N ILE A 161 18.57 -5.78 -50.93
CA ILE A 161 18.77 -4.33 -50.83
C ILE A 161 20.27 -4.03 -50.68
N HIS A 162 20.95 -4.72 -49.76
CA HIS A 162 22.39 -4.52 -49.53
C HIS A 162 23.27 -5.02 -50.68
N ALA A 163 22.88 -6.10 -51.37
CA ALA A 163 23.62 -6.60 -52.55
C ALA A 163 23.57 -5.64 -53.75
N GLY A 164 22.59 -4.73 -53.80
CA GLY A 164 22.46 -3.70 -54.85
C GLY A 164 23.56 -2.63 -54.85
N TYR A 165 24.31 -2.49 -53.75
CA TYR A 165 25.41 -1.52 -53.65
C TYR A 165 26.70 -1.99 -54.35
N ASN A 166 26.71 -3.18 -54.95
CA ASN A 166 27.93 -3.78 -55.49
C ASN A 166 28.23 -3.42 -56.95
N LYS A 167 27.33 -2.71 -57.66
CA LYS A 167 27.55 -2.34 -59.07
C LYS A 167 27.92 -0.86 -59.23
N ILE A 168 29.22 -0.61 -59.25
CA ILE A 168 29.81 0.72 -59.46
C ILE A 168 29.44 1.24 -60.85
N ASN A 169 28.91 2.45 -60.92
CA ASN A 169 28.78 3.20 -62.16
C ASN A 169 30.11 3.88 -62.46
N TRP A 170 31.00 3.16 -63.16
CA TRP A 170 32.33 3.69 -63.47
C TRP A 170 32.28 5.02 -64.23
N THR A 171 31.32 5.21 -65.13
CA THR A 171 31.17 6.46 -65.88
C THR A 171 30.90 7.66 -64.97
N GLN A 172 29.99 7.54 -64.01
CA GLN A 172 29.70 8.60 -63.04
C GLN A 172 30.79 8.74 -61.97
N THR A 173 31.43 7.64 -61.60
CA THR A 173 32.54 7.64 -60.63
C THR A 173 33.72 8.42 -61.18
N ILE A 174 34.12 8.14 -62.42
CA ILE A 174 35.21 8.83 -63.10
C ILE A 174 34.88 10.33 -63.28
N SER A 175 33.62 10.68 -63.53
CA SER A 175 33.23 12.08 -63.78
C SER A 175 33.04 12.92 -62.52
N HIS A 176 32.58 12.33 -61.40
CA HIS A 176 32.20 13.10 -60.20
C HIS A 176 33.16 12.96 -59.02
N THR A 177 34.08 12.00 -59.05
CA THR A 177 35.03 11.79 -57.94
C THR A 177 36.47 11.88 -58.41
N ALA A 178 37.30 12.57 -57.65
CA ALA A 178 38.73 12.67 -57.92
C ALA A 178 39.42 11.34 -57.64
N ALA A 179 40.24 10.88 -58.59
CA ALA A 179 41.06 9.68 -58.42
C ALA A 179 42.40 10.04 -57.76
N PHE A 180 42.89 9.18 -56.88
CA PHE A 180 44.26 9.21 -56.40
C PHE A 180 45.09 8.24 -57.25
N VAL A 181 46.22 8.69 -57.80
CA VAL A 181 47.07 7.82 -58.61
C VAL A 181 48.15 7.20 -57.71
N GLN A 182 48.14 5.88 -57.59
CA GLN A 182 49.16 5.10 -56.89
C GLN A 182 49.71 4.06 -57.85
N ASP A 183 51.05 4.00 -57.99
CA ASP A 183 51.76 3.06 -58.88
C ASP A 183 51.23 3.04 -60.33
N GLY A 184 50.92 4.22 -60.87
CA GLY A 184 50.40 4.38 -62.24
C GLY A 184 48.95 3.96 -62.45
N SER A 185 48.24 3.55 -61.38
CA SER A 185 46.84 3.14 -61.43
C SER A 185 45.93 4.14 -60.69
N PRO A 186 44.80 4.57 -61.30
CA PRO A 186 43.85 5.45 -60.63
C PRO A 186 42.99 4.67 -59.62
N VAL A 187 43.01 5.11 -58.36
CA VAL A 187 42.22 4.58 -57.24
C VAL A 187 41.13 5.58 -56.86
N TYR A 188 39.88 5.13 -56.89
CA TYR A 188 38.71 5.93 -56.50
C TYR A 188 38.26 5.50 -55.09
N LEU A 189 38.36 6.40 -54.11
CA LEU A 189 37.97 6.10 -52.73
C LEU A 189 36.44 6.07 -52.53
N ASN A 190 35.69 6.84 -53.33
CA ASN A 190 34.24 7.00 -53.18
C ASN A 190 33.49 6.64 -54.49
N PRO A 191 33.38 5.36 -54.86
CA PRO A 191 32.70 4.96 -56.09
C PRO A 191 31.21 5.32 -56.08
N VAL A 192 30.71 5.86 -57.20
CA VAL A 192 29.28 6.16 -57.40
C VAL A 192 28.57 4.88 -57.84
N ASN A 193 27.76 4.28 -56.95
CA ASN A 193 27.03 3.05 -57.24
C ASN A 193 25.75 3.33 -58.03
N LYS A 194 25.37 2.42 -58.95
CA LYS A 194 24.02 2.45 -59.54
C LYS A 194 23.01 2.13 -58.43
N LYS A 195 22.32 3.14 -57.90
CA LYS A 195 21.09 2.90 -57.13
C LYS A 195 20.12 2.18 -58.06
N ARG A 196 19.77 0.92 -57.73
CA ARG A 196 18.58 0.33 -58.33
C ARG A 196 17.38 1.19 -57.89
N GLN A 197 16.46 1.35 -58.83
CA GLN A 197 15.14 2.00 -58.75
C GLN A 197 14.48 1.90 -57.36
N ILE A 198 13.65 2.89 -57.00
CA ILE A 198 12.83 2.91 -55.77
C ILE A 198 12.31 1.51 -55.47
N ASN A 199 12.79 0.88 -54.39
CA ASN A 199 12.43 -0.49 -54.05
C ASN A 199 11.08 -0.48 -53.33
N PHE A 200 9.99 -0.72 -54.05
CA PHE A 200 8.64 -0.70 -53.48
C PHE A 200 8.46 -1.73 -52.34
N ASP A 201 9.25 -2.82 -52.34
CA ASP A 201 9.28 -3.79 -51.24
C ASP A 201 9.85 -3.16 -49.95
N GLU A 202 10.87 -2.30 -50.07
CA GLU A 202 11.46 -1.58 -48.93
C GLU A 202 10.43 -0.61 -48.32
N GLU A 203 9.70 0.12 -49.17
CA GLU A 203 8.64 1.03 -48.71
C GLU A 203 7.50 0.30 -47.99
N LEU A 204 7.06 -0.86 -48.49
CA LEU A 204 6.05 -1.67 -47.81
C LEU A 204 6.53 -2.18 -46.46
N LEU A 205 7.79 -2.61 -46.38
CA LEU A 205 8.40 -3.07 -45.13
C LEU A 205 8.54 -1.93 -44.13
N VAL A 206 8.90 -0.73 -44.56
CA VAL A 206 8.90 0.47 -43.69
C VAL A 206 7.52 0.70 -43.09
N ILE A 207 6.46 0.68 -43.91
CA ILE A 207 5.07 0.84 -43.42
C ILE A 207 4.71 -0.29 -42.45
N PHE A 208 5.00 -1.54 -42.80
CA PHE A 208 4.71 -2.70 -41.96
C PHE A 208 5.41 -2.65 -40.60
N PHE A 209 6.73 -2.42 -40.58
CA PHE A 209 7.49 -2.34 -39.34
C PHE A 209 7.11 -1.11 -38.51
N SER A 210 6.68 -0.02 -39.14
CA SER A 210 6.10 1.13 -38.45
C SER A 210 4.76 0.78 -37.79
N ILE A 211 3.89 0.02 -38.46
CA ILE A 211 2.65 -0.51 -37.88
C ILE A 211 2.98 -1.43 -36.70
N LEU A 212 3.92 -2.37 -36.85
CA LEU A 212 4.31 -3.26 -35.77
C LEU A 212 4.89 -2.52 -34.55
N GLN A 213 5.71 -1.51 -34.79
CA GLN A 213 6.23 -0.65 -33.72
C GLN A 213 5.08 0.08 -33.02
N TYR A 214 4.12 0.63 -33.77
CA TYR A 214 2.94 1.25 -33.20
C TYR A 214 2.11 0.26 -32.37
N ILE A 215 1.85 -0.95 -32.87
CA ILE A 215 1.08 -1.97 -32.14
C ILE A 215 1.80 -2.37 -30.85
N HIS A 216 3.13 -2.50 -30.89
CA HIS A 216 3.94 -2.76 -29.71
C HIS A 216 3.88 -1.61 -28.70
N GLN A 217 4.13 -0.37 -29.13
CA GLN A 217 4.18 0.79 -28.24
C GLN A 217 2.80 1.19 -27.70
N HIS A 218 1.76 1.10 -28.52
CA HIS A 218 0.41 1.53 -28.19
C HIS A 218 -0.35 0.45 -27.43
N TYR A 219 -0.36 -0.80 -27.89
CA TYR A 219 -1.16 -1.89 -27.32
C TYR A 219 -0.36 -2.94 -26.53
N GLY A 220 0.98 -2.84 -26.50
CA GLY A 220 1.84 -3.75 -25.73
C GLY A 220 2.00 -5.14 -26.34
N PHE A 221 1.67 -5.37 -27.62
CA PHE A 221 1.85 -6.71 -28.20
C PHE A 221 3.33 -7.11 -28.25
N PRO A 222 3.65 -8.39 -27.99
CA PRO A 222 5.02 -8.89 -28.13
C PRO A 222 5.38 -9.01 -29.60
N VAL A 223 6.28 -8.16 -30.07
CA VAL A 223 6.76 -8.17 -31.46
C VAL A 223 8.27 -8.41 -31.42
N ASN A 224 8.76 -9.34 -32.23
CA ASN A 224 10.19 -9.45 -32.51
C ASN A 224 10.62 -8.25 -33.35
N ILE A 225 11.22 -7.26 -32.69
CA ILE A 225 11.66 -5.98 -33.27
C ILE A 225 13.11 -6.07 -33.80
N ASN A 226 13.81 -7.19 -33.60
CA ASN A 226 15.24 -7.33 -33.93
C ASN A 226 15.58 -7.04 -35.41
N ILE A 227 14.63 -7.20 -36.35
CA ILE A 227 14.81 -6.87 -37.77
C ILE A 227 14.60 -5.36 -38.06
N ASN A 228 13.88 -4.64 -37.21
CA ASN A 228 13.50 -3.23 -37.43
C ASN A 228 14.68 -2.26 -37.43
N ILE A 229 15.83 -2.65 -36.86
CA ILE A 229 17.00 -1.78 -36.62
C ILE A 229 17.58 -1.23 -37.95
N ASN A 230 17.28 -1.88 -39.08
CA ASN A 230 17.81 -1.51 -40.39
C ASN A 230 16.85 -0.69 -41.27
N PHE A 231 15.60 -0.46 -40.84
CA PHE A 231 14.62 0.32 -41.63
C PHE A 231 14.33 1.69 -41.00
N PRO A 232 14.22 2.77 -41.79
CA PRO A 232 13.82 4.07 -41.27
C PRO A 232 12.31 4.08 -40.96
N LEU A 233 11.96 3.79 -39.70
CA LEU A 233 10.56 3.69 -39.27
C LEU A 233 9.86 5.05 -39.22
N ILE A 234 8.59 5.06 -39.58
CA ILE A 234 7.70 6.22 -39.51
C ILE A 234 7.15 6.28 -38.08
N THR A 235 7.49 7.33 -37.34
CA THR A 235 7.13 7.47 -35.93
C THR A 235 6.52 8.82 -35.60
N GLY A 236 5.88 8.92 -34.43
CA GLY A 236 5.31 10.17 -33.91
C GLY A 236 4.27 10.80 -34.84
N LYS A 237 4.37 12.13 -35.03
CA LYS A 237 3.42 12.92 -35.83
C LYS A 237 3.28 12.42 -37.28
N GLN A 238 4.36 11.88 -37.85
CA GLN A 238 4.32 11.33 -39.21
C GLN A 238 3.43 10.09 -39.26
N PHE A 239 3.52 9.20 -38.28
CA PHE A 239 2.67 8.01 -38.24
C PHE A 239 1.20 8.35 -37.97
N GLU A 240 0.93 9.38 -37.16
CA GLU A 240 -0.44 9.88 -36.97
C GLU A 240 -1.03 10.44 -38.27
N HIS A 241 -0.23 11.10 -39.10
CA HIS A 241 -0.69 11.49 -40.45
C HIS A 241 -1.05 10.27 -41.31
N TYR A 242 -0.27 9.18 -41.23
CA TYR A 242 -0.59 7.91 -41.90
C TYR A 242 -1.90 7.31 -41.39
N ARG A 243 -2.16 7.36 -40.07
CA ARG A 243 -3.43 6.90 -39.48
C ARG A 243 -4.62 7.76 -39.91
N ASN A 244 -4.41 9.07 -40.06
CA ASN A 244 -5.42 10.05 -40.49
C ASN A 244 -5.67 10.02 -42.02
N GLY A 245 -5.64 8.83 -42.63
CA GLY A 245 -6.03 8.59 -44.02
C GLY A 245 -4.87 8.51 -45.03
N PHE A 246 -3.71 9.12 -44.76
CA PHE A 246 -2.58 9.11 -45.71
C PHE A 246 -2.06 7.69 -45.97
N GLY A 247 -2.06 6.81 -44.97
CA GLY A 247 -1.61 5.43 -45.10
C GLY A 247 -2.42 4.65 -46.15
N LYS A 248 -3.74 4.86 -46.21
CA LYS A 248 -4.61 4.25 -47.23
C LYS A 248 -4.26 4.73 -48.63
N VAL A 249 -4.12 6.06 -48.78
CA VAL A 249 -3.76 6.69 -50.06
C VAL A 249 -2.39 6.18 -50.52
N ARG A 250 -1.42 6.12 -49.62
CA ARG A 250 -0.07 5.68 -49.94
C ARG A 250 -0.01 4.21 -50.34
N LEU A 251 -0.71 3.34 -49.62
CA LEU A 251 -0.79 1.92 -49.97
C LEU A 251 -1.46 1.71 -51.33
N LEU A 252 -2.51 2.47 -51.69
CA LEU A 252 -3.11 2.39 -53.02
C LEU A 252 -2.13 2.78 -54.14
N GLN A 253 -1.25 3.77 -53.91
CA GLN A 253 -0.23 4.20 -54.90
C GLN A 253 0.83 3.13 -55.19
N ILE A 254 0.99 2.15 -54.30
CA ILE A 254 2.02 1.10 -54.41
C ILE A 254 1.45 -0.30 -54.72
N LYS A 255 0.12 -0.48 -54.69
CA LYS A 255 -0.61 -1.78 -54.82
C LYS A 255 -0.13 -2.70 -55.96
N TYR A 256 0.08 -2.18 -57.17
CA TYR A 256 0.39 -2.99 -58.37
C TYR A 256 1.88 -3.17 -58.65
N LYS A 257 2.74 -2.92 -57.66
CA LYS A 257 4.20 -2.90 -57.84
C LYS A 257 4.92 -4.09 -57.19
N TYR A 258 4.17 -5.03 -56.62
CA TYR A 258 4.67 -6.21 -55.90
C TYR A 258 4.51 -7.48 -56.74
N PHE A 259 5.56 -8.31 -56.79
CA PHE A 259 5.58 -9.53 -57.61
C PHE A 259 5.47 -10.83 -56.80
N SER A 260 5.60 -10.77 -55.46
CA SER A 260 5.50 -11.97 -54.61
C SER A 260 4.15 -12.04 -53.89
N ASP A 261 3.58 -13.24 -53.81
CA ASP A 261 2.32 -13.49 -53.08
C ASP A 261 2.41 -13.06 -51.61
N LYS A 262 3.59 -13.22 -50.99
CA LYS A 262 3.85 -12.77 -49.61
C LYS A 262 3.78 -11.25 -49.48
N ALA A 263 4.32 -10.49 -50.43
CA ALA A 263 4.25 -9.03 -50.42
C ALA A 263 2.83 -8.52 -50.68
N LEU A 264 2.07 -9.16 -51.57
CA LEU A 264 0.66 -8.84 -51.80
C LEU A 264 -0.18 -9.08 -50.54
N TYR A 265 0.00 -10.21 -49.87
CA TYR A 265 -0.69 -10.48 -48.61
C TYR A 265 -0.30 -9.50 -47.49
N LEU A 266 1.00 -9.15 -47.40
CA LEU A 266 1.46 -8.13 -46.46
C LEU A 266 0.81 -6.76 -46.74
N TRP A 267 0.70 -6.38 -48.01
CA TRP A 267 0.02 -5.16 -48.43
C TRP A 267 -1.45 -5.16 -47.99
N GLU A 268 -2.16 -6.28 -48.17
CA GLU A 268 -3.56 -6.43 -47.73
C GLU A 268 -3.71 -6.23 -46.21
N LEU A 269 -2.80 -6.82 -45.41
CA LEU A 269 -2.80 -6.65 -43.96
C LEU A 269 -2.51 -5.20 -43.52
N CYS A 270 -1.49 -4.57 -44.11
CA CYS A 270 -1.16 -3.17 -43.84
C CYS A 270 -2.31 -2.23 -44.23
N TYR A 271 -2.98 -2.51 -45.35
CA TYR A 271 -4.13 -1.74 -45.82
C TYR A 271 -5.31 -1.88 -44.86
N ALA A 272 -5.63 -3.11 -44.46
CA ALA A 272 -6.71 -3.39 -43.52
C ALA A 272 -6.49 -2.72 -42.15
N PHE A 273 -5.24 -2.62 -41.69
CA PHE A 273 -4.90 -1.88 -40.47
C PHE A 273 -5.31 -0.40 -40.55
N PHE A 274 -4.99 0.30 -41.64
CA PHE A 274 -5.36 1.71 -41.80
C PHE A 274 -6.84 1.91 -42.13
N GLU A 275 -7.47 0.95 -42.79
CA GLU A 275 -8.90 0.99 -43.07
C GLU A 275 -9.75 0.72 -41.83
N ARG A 276 -9.19 0.03 -40.82
CA ARG A 276 -9.87 -0.49 -39.61
C ARG A 276 -11.07 -1.41 -39.90
N SER A 277 -11.32 -1.71 -41.17
CA SER A 277 -12.45 -2.52 -41.64
C SER A 277 -12.14 -3.03 -43.05
N LYS A 278 -11.96 -4.35 -43.21
CA LYS A 278 -12.09 -5.05 -44.50
C LYS A 278 -12.03 -6.57 -44.37
N GLN A 279 -12.63 -7.24 -45.35
CA GLN A 279 -12.51 -8.68 -45.62
C GLN A 279 -11.11 -9.00 -46.16
N VAL A 280 -10.18 -9.32 -45.27
CA VAL A 280 -8.88 -9.95 -45.62
C VAL A 280 -9.03 -11.46 -45.52
N ASN A 281 -8.39 -12.22 -46.42
CA ASN A 281 -8.36 -13.67 -46.30
C ASN A 281 -7.40 -14.08 -45.16
N ILE A 282 -7.92 -14.16 -43.94
CA ILE A 282 -7.19 -14.68 -42.78
C ILE A 282 -7.48 -16.18 -42.67
N ASP A 283 -6.45 -17.02 -42.49
CA ASP A 283 -6.63 -18.44 -42.18
C ASP A 283 -7.14 -18.58 -40.74
N VAL A 284 -8.32 -19.17 -40.56
CA VAL A 284 -9.00 -19.26 -39.28
C VAL A 284 -9.13 -20.71 -38.83
N ASN A 285 -8.88 -20.93 -37.55
CA ASN A 285 -9.12 -22.21 -36.90
C ASN A 285 -10.60 -22.32 -36.49
N GLU A 286 -11.25 -23.45 -36.77
CA GLU A 286 -12.68 -23.69 -36.51
C GLU A 286 -13.08 -23.64 -35.02
N ARG A 287 -12.14 -23.53 -34.07
CA ARG A 287 -12.40 -23.56 -32.61
C ARG A 287 -11.51 -22.62 -31.80
N GLU A 288 -11.20 -21.44 -32.32
CA GLU A 288 -10.46 -20.45 -31.54
C GLU A 288 -11.38 -19.71 -30.57
N TYR A 289 -11.07 -19.77 -29.28
CA TYR A 289 -11.71 -18.95 -28.25
C TYR A 289 -10.71 -18.54 -27.15
N LEU A 290 -10.96 -17.36 -26.60
CA LEU A 290 -10.34 -16.84 -25.39
C LEU A 290 -11.44 -16.19 -24.55
N LEU A 291 -11.89 -16.90 -23.52
CA LEU A 291 -13.01 -16.49 -22.68
C LEU A 291 -12.64 -16.58 -21.21
N VAL A 292 -13.17 -15.68 -20.40
CA VAL A 292 -13.01 -15.66 -18.94
C VAL A 292 -14.36 -15.93 -18.31
N LYS A 293 -14.45 -16.95 -17.44
CA LYS A 293 -15.69 -17.36 -16.74
C LYS A 293 -16.22 -16.37 -15.70
N ASN A 294 -15.35 -15.54 -15.14
CA ASN A 294 -15.72 -14.55 -14.14
C ASN A 294 -14.74 -13.39 -14.26
N PHE A 295 -15.18 -12.31 -14.89
CA PHE A 295 -14.32 -11.17 -15.14
C PHE A 295 -14.05 -10.35 -13.87
N ASN A 296 -14.85 -10.50 -12.80
CA ASN A 296 -14.60 -9.86 -11.51
C ASN A 296 -13.19 -10.21 -10.99
N ILE A 297 -12.80 -11.48 -11.07
CA ILE A 297 -11.48 -11.96 -10.60
C ILE A 297 -10.34 -11.36 -11.42
N VAL A 298 -10.54 -11.19 -12.73
CA VAL A 298 -9.55 -10.54 -13.60
C VAL A 298 -9.46 -9.07 -13.26
N PHE A 299 -10.58 -8.40 -13.01
CA PHE A 299 -10.61 -7.00 -12.59
C PHE A 299 -9.93 -6.78 -11.24
N GLU A 300 -10.21 -7.63 -10.24
CA GLU A 300 -9.51 -7.63 -8.95
C GLU A 300 -7.99 -7.77 -9.15
N ALA A 301 -7.52 -8.72 -9.95
CA ALA A 301 -6.09 -8.87 -10.22
C ALA A 301 -5.47 -7.67 -10.95
N ILE A 302 -6.23 -7.00 -11.83
CA ILE A 302 -5.78 -5.78 -12.49
C ILE A 302 -5.57 -4.67 -11.46
N ILE A 303 -6.53 -4.45 -10.56
CA ILE A 303 -6.43 -3.41 -9.54
C ILE A 303 -5.32 -3.74 -8.52
N ASP A 304 -5.17 -5.01 -8.12
CA ASP A 304 -4.10 -5.45 -7.21
C ASP A 304 -2.71 -5.20 -7.84
N GLU A 305 -2.55 -5.44 -9.14
CA GLU A 305 -1.28 -5.15 -9.83
C GLU A 305 -1.01 -3.65 -9.97
N LEU A 306 -2.05 -2.83 -10.16
CA LEU A 306 -1.89 -1.39 -10.41
C LEU A 306 -1.81 -0.56 -9.12
N VAL A 307 -2.55 -0.92 -8.07
CA VAL A 307 -2.65 -0.16 -6.81
C VAL A 307 -2.00 -0.92 -5.64
N GLY A 308 -2.14 -2.24 -5.61
CA GLY A 308 -1.60 -3.12 -4.57
C GLY A 308 -0.06 -3.14 -4.52
N GLY A 309 0.47 -3.72 -3.45
CA GLY A 309 1.92 -3.81 -3.22
C GLY A 309 2.54 -5.02 -3.91
N THR A 310 3.84 -4.98 -4.21
CA THR A 310 4.59 -6.22 -4.39
C THR A 310 4.52 -7.03 -3.10
N ASN A 311 3.97 -8.24 -3.18
CA ASN A 311 3.72 -9.12 -2.03
C ASN A 311 5.00 -9.46 -1.23
N ASP A 312 6.19 -9.18 -1.76
CA ASP A 312 7.48 -9.56 -1.17
C ASP A 312 7.72 -9.00 0.24
N ASN A 313 6.99 -7.96 0.66
CA ASN A 313 7.15 -7.32 1.98
C ASN A 313 5.91 -7.44 2.90
N LEU A 314 4.86 -8.17 2.49
CA LEU A 314 3.61 -8.32 3.26
C LEU A 314 3.45 -9.75 3.78
N PRO A 315 3.12 -9.94 5.07
CA PRO A 315 2.70 -11.23 5.60
C PRO A 315 1.54 -11.85 4.81
N GLU A 316 1.65 -13.12 4.44
CA GLU A 316 0.57 -13.85 3.75
C GLU A 316 -0.71 -13.86 4.60
N GLU A 317 -0.61 -13.97 5.93
CA GLU A 317 -1.73 -13.98 6.88
C GLU A 317 -2.58 -12.70 6.88
N LEU A 318 -2.03 -11.56 6.42
CA LEU A 318 -2.81 -10.32 6.28
C LEU A 318 -3.68 -10.33 5.02
N LYS A 319 -3.20 -10.98 3.95
CA LYS A 319 -3.91 -11.12 2.68
C LYS A 319 -4.87 -12.29 2.73
N ASP A 320 -4.41 -13.46 3.19
CA ASP A 320 -5.18 -14.67 3.44
C ASP A 320 -5.45 -14.81 4.95
N GLN A 321 -6.59 -14.28 5.37
CA GLN A 321 -6.94 -14.15 6.78
C GLN A 321 -7.35 -15.52 7.37
N PRO A 322 -7.08 -15.77 8.67
CA PRO A 322 -7.40 -17.04 9.33
C PRO A 322 -8.89 -17.43 9.31
N ASP A 323 -9.79 -16.47 9.11
CA ASP A 323 -11.23 -16.70 8.96
C ASP A 323 -11.63 -17.26 7.57
N GLY A 324 -10.63 -17.55 6.72
CA GLY A 324 -10.80 -18.09 5.38
C GLY A 324 -11.14 -17.02 4.33
N LYS A 325 -11.09 -15.73 4.68
CA LYS A 325 -11.31 -14.65 3.71
C LYS A 325 -9.99 -14.12 3.17
N ARG A 326 -10.07 -13.57 1.96
CA ARG A 326 -8.93 -12.95 1.27
C ARG A 326 -9.18 -11.47 1.06
N VAL A 327 -8.27 -10.62 1.52
CA VAL A 327 -8.29 -9.18 1.23
C VAL A 327 -7.83 -8.96 -0.20
N ASP A 328 -8.63 -8.26 -1.00
CA ASP A 328 -8.36 -8.09 -2.43
C ASP A 328 -7.12 -7.21 -2.64
N HIS A 329 -7.11 -6.01 -2.04
CA HIS A 329 -6.04 -5.02 -2.19
C HIS A 329 -5.43 -4.69 -0.83
N LEU A 330 -4.14 -4.93 -0.66
CA LEU A 330 -3.39 -4.62 0.55
C LEU A 330 -2.02 -4.06 0.16
N TYR A 331 -1.64 -2.93 0.75
CA TYR A 331 -0.30 -2.35 0.59
C TYR A 331 0.11 -1.50 1.78
N GLN A 332 1.42 -1.26 1.92
CA GLN A 332 1.95 -0.31 2.90
C GLN A 332 2.19 1.04 2.21
N TYR A 333 1.77 2.11 2.86
CA TYR A 333 2.04 3.48 2.41
C TYR A 333 2.07 4.44 3.60
N ARG A 334 2.36 5.72 3.37
CA ARG A 334 2.50 6.74 4.42
C ARG A 334 1.24 6.88 5.27
N ASP A 335 1.42 6.99 6.58
CA ASP A 335 0.36 7.31 7.55
C ASP A 335 -0.42 8.59 7.17
N LEU A 336 -1.69 8.67 7.57
CA LEU A 336 -2.58 9.82 7.43
C LEU A 336 -2.25 10.95 8.43
N THR A 337 -1.70 10.65 9.60
CA THR A 337 -1.62 11.59 10.73
C THR A 337 -0.35 12.43 10.78
N ASN A 338 0.73 11.99 10.11
CA ASN A 338 2.03 12.65 10.08
C ASN A 338 2.56 12.75 8.64
N ASN A 339 2.96 13.96 8.20
CA ASN A 339 3.49 14.19 6.84
C ASN A 339 5.02 14.18 6.75
N ASP A 340 5.73 14.39 7.87
CA ASP A 340 7.18 14.54 7.89
C ASP A 340 7.90 13.20 8.08
N ASP A 341 7.27 12.25 8.79
CA ASP A 341 7.80 10.89 8.96
C ASP A 341 7.22 9.91 7.93
N GLU A 342 8.09 9.09 7.35
CA GLU A 342 7.69 8.00 6.46
C GLU A 342 7.26 6.75 7.24
N LYS A 343 6.54 6.91 8.36
CA LYS A 343 5.95 5.77 9.07
C LYS A 343 4.88 5.13 8.18
N PRO A 344 5.02 3.85 7.80
CA PRO A 344 4.04 3.20 6.96
C PRO A 344 2.85 2.69 7.78
N ILE A 345 1.68 2.65 7.15
CA ILE A 345 0.46 1.99 7.62
C ILE A 345 -0.10 1.07 6.52
N TYR A 346 -0.91 0.10 6.91
CA TYR A 346 -1.63 -0.78 5.98
C TYR A 346 -2.84 -0.06 5.39
N TYR A 347 -2.88 0.02 4.06
CA TYR A 347 -4.04 0.42 3.28
C TYR A 347 -4.74 -0.83 2.79
N ILE A 348 -6.06 -0.88 2.98
CA ILE A 348 -6.88 -2.02 2.53
C ILE A 348 -8.00 -1.55 1.62
N GLY A 349 -8.29 -2.36 0.62
CA GLY A 349 -9.35 -2.07 -0.31
C GLY A 349 -9.96 -3.30 -0.95
N ASP A 350 -11.11 -3.07 -1.55
CA ASP A 350 -11.86 -4.05 -2.35
C ASP A 350 -12.29 -3.36 -3.65
N SER A 351 -12.33 -4.12 -4.73
CA SER A 351 -12.65 -3.59 -6.05
C SER A 351 -13.95 -4.18 -6.56
N LYS A 352 -14.82 -3.34 -7.11
CA LYS A 352 -16.12 -3.76 -7.62
C LYS A 352 -16.28 -3.55 -9.12
N TYR A 353 -16.79 -4.60 -9.75
CA TYR A 353 -17.05 -4.67 -11.17
C TYR A 353 -18.56 -4.78 -11.40
N TYR A 354 -19.24 -3.63 -11.40
CA TYR A 354 -20.70 -3.53 -11.48
C TYR A 354 -21.18 -2.87 -12.77
N LYS A 355 -22.48 -2.99 -13.04
CA LYS A 355 -23.17 -2.18 -14.05
C LYS A 355 -23.11 -0.71 -13.63
N ARG A 356 -23.12 0.21 -14.60
CA ARG A 356 -23.09 1.65 -14.35
C ARG A 356 -24.26 2.07 -13.45
N ASN A 357 -24.02 3.05 -12.57
CA ASN A 357 -24.97 3.54 -11.56
C ASN A 357 -25.43 2.55 -10.48
N THR A 358 -24.86 1.33 -10.42
CA THR A 358 -25.17 0.40 -9.32
C THR A 358 -24.61 0.93 -8.00
N LYS A 359 -25.46 0.98 -6.97
CA LYS A 359 -25.05 1.34 -5.59
C LYS A 359 -24.27 0.19 -4.95
N LEU A 360 -23.34 0.52 -4.07
CA LEU A 360 -22.67 -0.48 -3.25
C LEU A 360 -23.69 -1.20 -2.36
N GLY A 361 -23.67 -2.54 -2.40
CA GLY A 361 -24.50 -3.35 -1.51
C GLY A 361 -24.00 -3.26 -0.07
N LYS A 362 -24.93 -3.25 0.89
CA LYS A 362 -24.60 -3.24 2.34
C LYS A 362 -23.65 -4.37 2.73
N GLU A 363 -23.79 -5.53 2.09
CA GLU A 363 -22.92 -6.70 2.30
C GLU A 363 -21.46 -6.42 1.92
N SER A 364 -21.21 -5.67 0.84
CA SER A 364 -19.85 -5.31 0.43
C SER A 364 -19.19 -4.40 1.45
N VAL A 365 -19.93 -3.39 1.93
CA VAL A 365 -19.46 -2.46 2.96
C VAL A 365 -19.15 -3.23 4.26
N TYR A 366 -20.03 -4.15 4.66
CA TYR A 366 -19.82 -4.97 5.86
C TYR A 366 -18.63 -5.94 5.74
N LYS A 367 -18.44 -6.53 4.55
CA LYS A 367 -17.26 -7.35 4.21
C LYS A 367 -15.97 -6.56 4.42
N GLN A 368 -15.91 -5.31 3.94
CA GLN A 368 -14.74 -4.46 4.08
C GLN A 368 -14.43 -4.08 5.53
N PHE A 369 -15.45 -3.77 6.35
CA PHE A 369 -15.23 -3.55 7.79
C PHE A 369 -14.69 -4.80 8.49
N THR A 370 -15.10 -5.99 8.03
CA THR A 370 -14.58 -7.23 8.58
C THR A 370 -13.09 -7.42 8.25
N TYR A 371 -12.65 -7.03 7.05
CA TYR A 371 -11.23 -7.04 6.68
C TYR A 371 -10.39 -6.17 7.59
N ALA A 372 -10.85 -4.94 7.86
CA ALA A 372 -10.17 -4.03 8.76
C ALA A 372 -10.05 -4.58 10.19
N ARG A 373 -11.13 -5.15 10.72
CA ARG A 373 -11.12 -5.81 12.04
C ARG A 373 -10.13 -6.97 12.10
N ASN A 374 -10.10 -7.82 11.07
CA ASN A 374 -9.19 -8.95 11.01
C ASN A 374 -7.72 -8.51 10.95
N VAL A 375 -7.41 -7.41 10.27
CA VAL A 375 -6.05 -6.82 10.26
C VAL A 375 -5.65 -6.35 11.66
N ILE A 376 -6.57 -5.68 12.38
CA ILE A 376 -6.32 -5.27 13.78
C ILE A 376 -6.11 -6.49 14.67
N GLN A 377 -6.98 -7.50 14.57
CA GLN A 377 -6.85 -8.73 15.36
C GLN A 377 -5.50 -9.41 15.12
N TRP A 378 -5.11 -9.58 13.85
CA TRP A 378 -3.80 -10.13 13.49
C TRP A 378 -2.65 -9.32 14.10
N ASN A 379 -2.75 -7.98 14.09
CA ASN A 379 -1.75 -7.10 14.69
C ASN A 379 -1.64 -7.32 16.21
N MET A 380 -2.77 -7.47 16.89
CA MET A 380 -2.80 -7.77 18.32
C MET A 380 -2.13 -9.11 18.63
N ASP A 381 -2.50 -10.16 17.91
CA ASP A 381 -1.93 -11.51 18.09
C ASP A 381 -0.41 -11.50 17.85
N LEU A 382 0.04 -10.73 16.85
CA LEU A 382 1.46 -10.58 16.54
C LEU A 382 2.25 -9.92 17.68
N PHE A 383 1.76 -8.82 18.27
CA PHE A 383 2.53 -8.08 19.28
C PHE A 383 2.36 -8.62 20.71
N ASN A 384 1.25 -9.32 20.99
CA ASN A 384 0.99 -9.87 22.32
C ASN A 384 1.48 -11.32 22.49
N ASP A 385 1.31 -12.18 21.48
CA ASP A 385 1.52 -13.63 21.64
C ASP A 385 2.82 -14.13 20.98
N ARG A 386 3.38 -13.38 20.03
CA ARG A 386 4.57 -13.83 19.26
C ARG A 386 5.88 -13.28 19.80
N GLU A 387 6.96 -14.01 19.56
CA GLU A 387 8.31 -13.66 19.99
C GLU A 387 8.81 -12.35 19.34
N PRO A 388 9.66 -11.54 20.01
CA PRO A 388 10.15 -10.26 19.48
C PRO A 388 10.84 -10.34 18.10
N LEU A 389 11.44 -11.50 17.77
CA LEU A 389 12.02 -11.77 16.46
C LEU A 389 10.98 -11.79 15.34
N GLN A 390 9.77 -12.26 15.62
CA GLN A 390 8.65 -12.34 14.68
C GLN A 390 7.93 -11.00 14.54
N GLN A 391 8.01 -10.12 15.55
CA GLN A 391 7.45 -8.77 15.51
C GLN A 391 8.28 -7.81 14.63
N LYS A 392 9.56 -8.11 14.45
CA LYS A 392 10.53 -7.21 13.80
C LYS A 392 10.16 -6.95 12.33
N GLY A 393 9.94 -5.68 12.01
CA GLY A 393 9.62 -5.23 10.64
C GLY A 393 8.12 -5.10 10.34
N HIS A 394 7.25 -5.41 11.32
CA HIS A 394 5.82 -5.16 11.21
C HIS A 394 5.40 -3.84 11.84
N ILE A 395 4.31 -3.27 11.34
CA ILE A 395 3.77 -1.99 11.78
C ILE A 395 2.90 -2.25 13.01
N ARG A 396 3.17 -1.57 14.12
CA ARG A 396 2.30 -1.60 15.29
C ARG A 396 1.19 -0.57 15.13
N LEU A 397 -0.06 -1.02 15.24
CA LEU A 397 -1.23 -0.16 15.04
C LEU A 397 -1.69 0.50 16.35
N ASN A 398 -1.48 -0.14 17.49
CA ASN A 398 -1.83 0.41 18.79
C ASN A 398 -0.70 1.25 19.39
N ASP A 399 -1.06 2.32 20.07
CA ASP A 399 -0.17 3.09 20.93
C ASP A 399 -0.19 2.53 22.36
N GLU A 400 0.98 2.40 22.98
CA GLU A 400 1.12 1.90 24.36
C GLU A 400 0.74 2.94 25.41
N ILE A 401 0.80 4.24 25.07
CA ILE A 401 0.55 5.32 26.05
C ILE A 401 -0.93 5.67 26.10
N THR A 402 -1.55 5.85 24.93
CA THR A 402 -2.95 6.29 24.85
C THR A 402 -3.94 5.14 24.69
N GLU A 403 -3.45 3.91 24.45
CA GLU A 403 -4.22 2.76 23.97
C GLU A 403 -5.04 3.02 22.70
N GLY A 404 -4.74 4.14 22.00
CA GLY A 404 -5.37 4.50 20.74
C GLY A 404 -4.83 3.68 19.57
N TYR A 405 -5.67 3.51 18.55
CA TYR A 405 -5.33 2.82 17.32
C TYR A 405 -5.14 3.81 16.17
N ASN A 406 -4.12 3.57 15.36
CA ASN A 406 -3.91 4.33 14.15
C ASN A 406 -5.02 4.04 13.11
N ILE A 407 -5.31 5.04 12.29
CA ILE A 407 -6.44 5.01 11.35
C ILE A 407 -6.07 4.19 10.12
N ILE A 408 -6.61 2.98 10.02
CA ILE A 408 -6.46 2.13 8.82
C ILE A 408 -7.25 2.74 7.66
N PRO A 409 -6.60 3.19 6.57
CA PRO A 409 -7.30 3.74 5.42
C PRO A 409 -7.98 2.61 4.64
N ASN A 410 -9.31 2.66 4.53
CA ASN A 410 -10.09 1.71 3.74
C ASN A 410 -10.67 2.38 2.50
N PHE A 411 -10.68 1.66 1.37
CA PHE A 411 -11.26 2.20 0.15
C PHE A 411 -11.97 1.16 -0.72
N PHE A 412 -12.90 1.63 -1.54
CA PHE A 412 -13.48 0.87 -2.65
C PHE A 412 -13.07 1.49 -3.98
N ILE A 413 -12.76 0.65 -4.97
CA ILE A 413 -12.58 1.09 -6.35
C ILE A 413 -13.63 0.42 -7.21
N SER A 414 -14.54 1.19 -7.80
CA SER A 414 -15.51 0.68 -8.77
C SER A 414 -15.14 1.05 -10.19
N ALA A 415 -15.29 0.11 -11.12
CA ALA A 415 -15.18 0.39 -12.54
C ALA A 415 -16.34 1.25 -13.03
N GLU A 416 -16.04 2.27 -13.83
CA GLU A 416 -17.03 3.11 -14.49
C GLU A 416 -16.60 3.44 -15.93
N GLN A 417 -17.56 3.53 -16.85
CA GLN A 417 -17.30 3.93 -18.23
C GLN A 417 -18.19 5.11 -18.65
N ASN A 418 -17.81 6.32 -18.24
CA ASN A 418 -18.56 7.55 -18.55
C ASN A 418 -18.16 8.21 -19.88
N SER A 419 -16.91 8.02 -20.31
CA SER A 419 -16.40 8.64 -21.54
C SER A 419 -15.95 7.58 -22.54
N LEU A 420 -16.01 7.88 -23.83
CA LEU A 420 -15.42 7.01 -24.87
C LEU A 420 -13.90 7.14 -24.97
N GLU A 421 -13.31 8.01 -24.14
CA GLU A 421 -11.88 8.34 -24.19
C GLU A 421 -11.12 7.62 -23.08
N ARG A 422 -9.88 7.24 -23.41
CA ARG A 422 -8.93 6.63 -22.47
C ARG A 422 -8.29 7.72 -21.60
N LYS A 423 -9.07 8.31 -20.70
CA LYS A 423 -8.61 9.34 -19.76
C LYS A 423 -8.24 8.72 -18.42
N ASP A 424 -7.14 9.19 -17.84
CA ASP A 424 -6.76 8.92 -16.46
C ASP A 424 -7.73 9.67 -15.54
N ASP A 425 -8.85 9.03 -15.29
CA ASP A 425 -9.98 9.56 -14.53
C ASP A 425 -10.30 8.60 -13.39
N ILE A 426 -9.69 8.90 -12.24
CA ILE A 426 -9.95 8.27 -10.96
C ILE A 426 -10.29 9.38 -9.98
N HIS A 427 -11.47 9.30 -9.38
CA HIS A 427 -11.99 10.33 -8.49
C HIS A 427 -12.90 9.72 -7.43
N LEU A 428 -13.17 10.49 -6.38
CA LEU A 428 -14.16 10.12 -5.36
C LEU A 428 -15.53 10.04 -6.02
N THR A 429 -16.28 8.96 -5.79
CA THR A 429 -17.55 8.67 -6.47
C THR A 429 -18.51 9.86 -6.48
N ASP A 430 -19.23 10.03 -7.59
CA ASP A 430 -20.31 11.01 -7.72
C ASP A 430 -21.64 10.49 -7.16
N LYS A 431 -21.68 9.25 -6.67
CA LYS A 431 -22.85 8.66 -6.04
C LYS A 431 -23.17 9.34 -4.70
N SER A 432 -24.41 9.17 -4.24
CA SER A 432 -24.93 9.82 -3.02
C SER A 432 -24.14 9.46 -1.75
N GLU A 433 -23.57 8.26 -1.68
CA GLU A 433 -22.82 7.76 -0.53
C GLU A 433 -21.34 7.61 -0.90
N LYS A 434 -20.56 8.67 -0.65
CA LYS A 434 -19.11 8.70 -0.95
C LYS A 434 -18.26 8.07 0.14
N TYR A 435 -18.77 8.10 1.37
CA TYR A 435 -18.07 7.65 2.56
C TYR A 435 -18.98 6.74 3.40
N PHE A 436 -18.39 5.66 3.90
CA PHE A 436 -19.04 4.77 4.85
C PHE A 436 -18.27 4.80 6.16
N GLN A 437 -18.99 4.76 7.27
CA GLN A 437 -18.40 4.79 8.60
C GLN A 437 -19.07 3.74 9.48
N SER A 438 -18.24 2.99 10.21
CA SER A 438 -18.65 2.10 11.30
C SER A 438 -17.88 2.54 12.54
N ARG A 439 -18.56 2.67 13.68
CA ARG A 439 -17.94 3.08 14.93
C ARG A 439 -18.72 2.55 16.12
N HIS A 440 -18.01 2.28 17.22
CA HIS A 440 -18.63 2.01 18.52
C HIS A 440 -19.04 3.32 19.19
N TYR A 441 -18.11 4.27 19.26
CA TYR A 441 -18.31 5.58 19.86
C TYR A 441 -18.21 6.67 18.80
N ASP A 442 -19.12 7.63 18.86
CA ASP A 442 -19.21 8.69 17.86
C ASP A 442 -18.01 9.67 17.94
N ASN A 443 -17.63 10.10 19.15
CA ASN A 443 -16.58 11.11 19.39
C ASN A 443 -15.19 10.47 19.65
N ARG A 444 -14.86 9.36 18.99
CA ARG A 444 -13.56 8.66 19.16
C ARG A 444 -13.01 8.19 17.81
N LEU A 445 -12.08 8.97 17.24
CA LEU A 445 -11.47 8.65 15.95
C LEU A 445 -10.44 7.52 16.05
N PHE A 446 -9.61 7.53 17.08
CA PHE A 446 -8.53 6.57 17.32
C PHE A 446 -9.00 5.34 18.13
N ASP A 447 -10.30 5.08 18.10
CA ASP A 447 -10.86 3.86 18.70
C ASP A 447 -10.66 2.68 17.76
N ARG A 448 -10.35 1.51 18.34
CA ARG A 448 -10.17 0.26 17.60
C ARG A 448 -11.32 -0.06 16.64
N ASP A 449 -12.55 0.27 17.03
CA ASP A 449 -13.76 -0.06 16.28
C ASP A 449 -14.25 1.08 15.37
N THR A 450 -13.45 2.14 15.19
CA THR A 450 -13.75 3.25 14.26
C THR A 450 -13.10 3.02 12.89
N PHE A 451 -13.94 2.73 11.91
CA PHE A 451 -13.54 2.46 10.52
C PHE A 451 -14.18 3.45 9.55
N LEU A 452 -13.39 3.88 8.57
CA LEU A 452 -13.80 4.80 7.52
C LEU A 452 -13.45 4.19 6.17
N ILE A 453 -14.42 4.19 5.25
CA ILE A 453 -14.24 3.72 3.87
C ILE A 453 -14.56 4.87 2.91
N ALA A 454 -13.64 5.15 1.99
CA ALA A 454 -13.86 6.07 0.87
C ALA A 454 -14.13 5.29 -0.42
N HIS A 455 -15.13 5.69 -1.21
CA HIS A 455 -15.47 5.03 -2.47
C HIS A 455 -15.02 5.88 -3.67
N TYR A 456 -14.17 5.29 -4.50
CA TYR A 456 -13.65 5.86 -5.74
C TYR A 456 -14.23 5.16 -6.97
N ASP A 457 -14.46 5.92 -8.02
CA ASP A 457 -14.79 5.40 -9.35
C ASP A 457 -13.59 5.62 -10.29
N VAL A 458 -13.38 4.67 -11.21
CA VAL A 458 -12.26 4.71 -12.15
C VAL A 458 -12.67 4.35 -13.57
N ASN A 459 -12.14 5.09 -14.55
CA ASN A 459 -12.35 4.81 -15.97
C ASN A 459 -11.85 3.41 -16.34
N PHE A 460 -12.79 2.54 -16.69
CA PHE A 460 -12.56 1.12 -16.95
C PHE A 460 -11.65 0.89 -18.17
N LEU A 461 -11.91 1.58 -19.29
CA LEU A 461 -11.06 1.51 -20.48
C LEU A 461 -9.61 1.91 -20.17
N PHE A 462 -9.41 2.97 -19.37
CA PHE A 462 -8.09 3.42 -18.99
C PHE A 462 -7.32 2.37 -18.17
N ILE A 463 -7.97 1.77 -17.16
CA ILE A 463 -7.36 0.75 -16.29
C ILE A 463 -6.95 -0.50 -17.09
N ILE A 464 -7.86 -1.02 -17.93
CA ILE A 464 -7.55 -2.19 -18.76
C ILE A 464 -6.41 -1.87 -19.74
N ALA A 465 -6.41 -0.68 -20.33
CA ALA A 465 -5.36 -0.27 -21.25
C ALA A 465 -3.99 -0.14 -20.56
N LEU A 466 -3.95 0.50 -19.38
CA LEU A 466 -2.73 0.64 -18.57
C LEU A 466 -2.16 -0.71 -18.18
N TYR A 467 -3.05 -1.64 -17.77
CA TYR A 467 -2.68 -3.02 -17.47
C TYR A 467 -2.14 -3.76 -18.70
N GLY A 468 -2.93 -3.80 -19.78
CA GLY A 468 -2.66 -4.58 -20.99
C GLY A 468 -1.45 -4.11 -21.81
N ARG A 469 -1.09 -2.82 -21.70
CA ARG A 469 0.13 -2.26 -22.30
C ARG A 469 1.40 -2.84 -21.68
N ASN A 470 1.31 -3.28 -20.42
CA ASN A 470 2.39 -3.93 -19.67
C ASN A 470 3.68 -3.09 -19.57
N ASN A 471 3.56 -1.76 -19.46
CA ASN A 471 4.68 -0.87 -19.24
C ASN A 471 4.89 -0.65 -17.73
N LYS A 472 5.96 -1.22 -17.16
CA LYS A 472 6.25 -1.14 -15.72
C LYS A 472 6.40 0.30 -15.20
N SER A 473 7.06 1.17 -15.96
CA SER A 473 7.30 2.55 -15.53
C SER A 473 6.00 3.35 -15.45
N GLU A 474 5.10 3.21 -16.42
CA GLU A 474 3.80 3.88 -16.39
C GLU A 474 2.92 3.37 -15.23
N LYS A 475 2.95 2.06 -14.96
CA LYS A 475 2.24 1.46 -13.82
C LYS A 475 2.71 2.03 -12.48
N ILE A 476 4.02 2.14 -12.26
CA ILE A 476 4.60 2.70 -11.03
C ILE A 476 4.22 4.17 -10.85
N VAL A 477 4.37 4.98 -11.91
CA VAL A 477 4.02 6.42 -11.86
C VAL A 477 2.54 6.61 -11.51
N TRP A 478 1.66 5.80 -12.12
CA TRP A 478 0.23 5.86 -11.82
C TRP A 478 -0.11 5.36 -10.42
N GLN A 479 0.55 4.29 -9.96
CA GLN A 479 0.41 3.76 -8.60
C GLN A 479 0.73 4.82 -7.55
N GLU A 480 1.87 5.49 -7.67
CA GLU A 480 2.28 6.56 -6.74
C GLU A 480 1.28 7.72 -6.73
N LYS A 481 0.81 8.12 -7.92
CA LYS A 481 -0.23 9.15 -8.07
C LYS A 481 -1.51 8.78 -7.33
N VAL A 482 -2.01 7.54 -7.50
CA VAL A 482 -3.24 7.06 -6.88
C VAL A 482 -3.11 6.94 -5.37
N ARG A 483 -2.01 6.36 -4.87
CA ARG A 483 -1.77 6.24 -3.42
C ARG A 483 -1.71 7.60 -2.73
N LYS A 484 -1.06 8.58 -3.37
CA LYS A 484 -1.03 9.96 -2.90
C LYS A 484 -2.44 10.57 -2.87
N MET A 485 -3.22 10.40 -3.95
CA MET A 485 -4.59 10.91 -4.01
C MET A 485 -5.48 10.30 -2.93
N PHE A 486 -5.43 8.98 -2.73
CA PHE A 486 -6.20 8.32 -1.66
C PHE A 486 -5.85 8.88 -0.28
N ARG A 487 -4.57 9.08 -0.01
CA ARG A 487 -4.11 9.69 1.25
C ARG A 487 -4.68 11.09 1.44
N GLU A 488 -4.54 11.97 0.43
CA GLU A 488 -5.00 13.36 0.49
C GLU A 488 -6.53 13.47 0.63
N GLU A 489 -7.29 12.66 -0.10
CA GLU A 489 -8.76 12.66 -0.01
C GLU A 489 -9.26 12.13 1.34
N ILE A 490 -8.64 11.07 1.87
CA ILE A 490 -8.99 10.55 3.20
C ILE A 490 -8.64 11.57 4.29
N GLN A 491 -7.48 12.24 4.19
CA GLN A 491 -7.11 13.33 5.09
C GLN A 491 -8.14 14.47 5.07
N LYS A 492 -8.55 14.90 3.87
CA LYS A 492 -9.59 15.93 3.72
C LYS A 492 -10.93 15.51 4.34
N MET A 493 -11.36 14.26 4.12
CA MET A 493 -12.57 13.73 4.73
C MET A 493 -12.50 13.70 6.26
N LEU A 494 -11.33 13.35 6.82
CA LEU A 494 -11.10 13.41 8.26
C LEU A 494 -11.18 14.84 8.79
N GLU A 495 -10.57 15.80 8.11
CA GLU A 495 -10.65 17.21 8.46
C GLU A 495 -12.07 17.77 8.36
N GLU A 496 -12.91 17.26 7.47
CA GLU A 496 -14.32 17.67 7.40
C GLU A 496 -15.14 17.14 8.58
N LYS A 497 -14.78 15.98 9.14
CA LYS A 497 -15.52 15.31 10.23
C LYS A 497 -15.00 15.60 11.63
N PHE A 498 -13.71 15.89 11.78
CA PHE A 498 -13.05 16.07 13.07
C PHE A 498 -12.30 17.42 13.16
N HIS A 499 -12.25 18.00 14.35
CA HIS A 499 -11.30 19.03 14.73
C HIS A 499 -10.05 18.36 15.27
N PHE A 500 -8.92 18.67 14.63
CA PHE A 500 -7.61 18.18 15.05
C PHE A 500 -6.90 19.23 15.90
N TYR A 501 -6.33 18.76 17.00
CA TYR A 501 -5.47 19.54 17.86
C TYR A 501 -4.17 18.77 18.07
N VAL A 502 -3.10 19.51 18.28
CA VAL A 502 -1.84 19.00 18.74
C VAL A 502 -1.66 19.44 20.19
N MET A 503 -1.13 18.54 21.02
CA MET A 503 -0.81 18.88 22.39
C MET A 503 0.52 18.30 22.90
N THR A 504 1.12 19.03 23.83
CA THR A 504 2.30 18.65 24.61
C THR A 504 2.08 19.05 26.06
N ALA A 505 2.54 18.25 27.02
CA ALA A 505 2.42 18.59 28.44
C ALA A 505 3.20 19.89 28.77
N LYS A 506 2.72 20.65 29.76
CA LYS A 506 3.40 21.84 30.27
C LYS A 506 4.61 21.49 31.13
N GLU A 507 5.46 22.48 31.39
CA GLU A 507 6.55 22.41 32.35
C GLU A 507 5.96 22.02 33.72
N ASN A 508 6.34 20.87 34.26
CA ASN A 508 5.84 20.26 35.50
C ASN A 508 4.64 19.30 35.42
N VAL A 509 4.15 18.95 34.23
CA VAL A 509 3.08 17.96 34.06
C VAL A 509 3.63 16.66 33.48
N SER A 510 3.30 15.52 34.11
CA SER A 510 3.55 14.20 33.54
C SER A 510 2.40 13.83 32.59
N ALA A 511 2.70 13.77 31.29
CA ALA A 511 1.71 13.42 30.28
C ALA A 511 1.12 12.02 30.50
N VAL A 512 1.95 11.05 30.85
CA VAL A 512 1.54 9.64 31.03
C VAL A 512 0.60 9.51 32.22
N ALA A 513 1.00 10.06 33.38
CA ALA A 513 0.17 9.98 34.59
C ALA A 513 -1.19 10.67 34.40
N TYR A 514 -1.22 11.82 33.71
CA TYR A 514 -2.47 12.50 33.42
C TYR A 514 -3.39 11.66 32.52
N ILE A 515 -2.84 11.01 31.49
CA ILE A 515 -3.60 10.15 30.58
C ILE A 515 -4.16 8.94 31.33
N ASP A 516 -3.37 8.33 32.23
CA ASP A 516 -3.82 7.21 33.06
C ASP A 516 -4.97 7.63 34.00
N ASP A 517 -4.84 8.78 34.67
CA ASP A 517 -5.85 9.30 35.59
C ASP A 517 -7.17 9.68 34.88
N HIS A 518 -7.08 10.17 33.63
CA HIS A 518 -8.23 10.62 32.82
C HIS A 518 -8.56 9.65 31.67
N PHE A 519 -8.15 8.39 31.79
CA PHE A 519 -8.19 7.41 30.71
C PHE A 519 -9.58 7.29 30.06
N GLN A 520 -10.66 7.27 30.87
CA GLN A 520 -12.03 7.11 30.37
C GLN A 520 -12.48 8.26 29.45
N GLU A 521 -12.00 9.48 29.70
CA GLU A 521 -12.36 10.68 28.95
C GLU A 521 -11.57 10.79 27.65
N LEU A 522 -10.32 10.30 27.66
CA LEU A 522 -9.33 10.48 26.61
C LEU A 522 -9.19 9.30 25.65
N LEU A 523 -9.61 8.09 26.07
CA LEU A 523 -9.50 6.87 25.28
C LEU A 523 -10.13 7.03 23.90
N GLY A 524 -9.36 6.70 22.86
CA GLY A 524 -9.79 6.78 21.45
C GLY A 524 -9.95 8.21 20.90
N LYS A 525 -9.69 9.26 21.71
CA LYS A 525 -9.62 10.67 21.26
C LYS A 525 -8.19 11.13 21.01
N ILE A 526 -7.22 10.53 21.70
CA ILE A 526 -5.80 10.86 21.60
C ILE A 526 -5.03 9.72 20.90
N PHE A 527 -4.00 10.08 20.15
CA PHE A 527 -2.98 9.17 19.61
C PHE A 527 -1.60 9.84 19.58
N THR A 528 -0.50 9.08 19.52
CA THR A 528 0.88 9.61 19.39
C THR A 528 1.50 9.32 18.01
N PRO A 529 1.14 10.08 16.97
CA PRO A 529 1.65 9.83 15.61
C PRO A 529 3.05 10.43 15.34
N TYR A 530 3.48 11.36 16.18
CA TYR A 530 4.65 12.19 15.95
C TYR A 530 5.92 11.63 16.59
N ASN A 531 7.09 12.08 16.14
CA ASN A 531 8.34 11.78 16.83
C ASN A 531 8.56 12.74 17.99
N ASP A 532 9.01 12.18 19.11
CA ASP A 532 9.35 12.92 20.32
C ASP A 532 10.58 13.83 20.10
N ARG A 533 10.61 14.97 20.79
CA ARG A 533 11.79 15.85 20.88
C ARG A 533 12.45 15.65 22.24
N GLY A 534 13.46 14.77 22.30
CA GLY A 534 14.10 14.43 23.57
C GLY A 534 13.12 13.73 24.50
N SER A 535 12.79 14.34 25.64
CA SER A 535 11.76 13.88 26.57
C SER A 535 10.36 14.41 26.26
N GLN A 536 10.23 15.39 25.37
CA GLN A 536 8.96 16.00 24.97
C GLN A 536 8.16 15.09 24.04
N LYS A 537 6.97 14.68 24.51
CA LYS A 537 6.01 13.89 23.74
C LYS A 537 4.95 14.76 23.09
N TYR A 538 4.58 14.42 21.87
CA TYR A 538 3.52 15.09 21.13
C TYR A 538 2.35 14.16 20.87
N PHE A 539 1.16 14.67 21.14
CA PHE A 539 -0.10 13.94 21.00
C PHE A 539 -0.99 14.63 19.96
N SER A 540 -1.72 13.83 19.19
CA SER A 540 -2.80 14.28 18.32
C SER A 540 -4.13 14.00 19.02
N LEU A 541 -4.96 15.03 19.14
CA LEU A 541 -6.32 14.96 19.67
C LEU A 541 -7.30 15.18 18.52
N ALA A 542 -8.27 14.28 18.37
CA ALA A 542 -9.30 14.37 17.35
C ALA A 542 -10.70 14.34 17.98
N LEU A 543 -11.46 15.41 17.76
CA LEU A 543 -12.82 15.60 18.31
C LEU A 543 -13.83 15.77 17.18
N ASP A 544 -14.98 15.10 17.24
CA ASP A 544 -16.00 15.14 16.20
C ASP A 544 -16.62 16.56 16.11
N ARG A 545 -16.81 17.06 14.89
CA ARG A 545 -17.33 18.41 14.62
C ARG A 545 -18.85 18.54 14.83
N ASN A 546 -19.55 17.45 15.07
CA ASN A 546 -21.00 17.47 15.23
C ASN A 546 -21.39 18.35 16.43
N GLU A 547 -22.37 19.25 16.21
CA GLU A 547 -22.84 20.20 17.22
C GLU A 547 -23.23 19.53 18.55
N LYS A 548 -23.68 18.27 18.51
CA LYS A 548 -24.02 17.51 19.73
C LYS A 548 -22.87 17.31 20.71
N PHE A 549 -21.62 17.43 20.26
CA PHE A 549 -20.43 17.31 21.10
C PHE A 549 -19.78 18.65 21.42
N TYR A 550 -20.36 19.77 20.99
CA TYR A 550 -19.73 21.08 21.17
C TYR A 550 -19.41 21.37 22.64
N ASP A 551 -20.38 21.24 23.54
CA ASP A 551 -20.20 21.51 24.97
C ASP A 551 -19.21 20.53 25.63
N GLU A 552 -19.25 19.24 25.24
CA GLU A 552 -18.32 18.21 25.73
C GLU A 552 -16.88 18.51 25.27
N ASN A 553 -16.71 18.88 24.00
CA ASN A 553 -15.42 19.16 23.40
C ASN A 553 -14.80 20.43 24.00
N GLU A 554 -15.59 21.50 24.18
CA GLU A 554 -15.11 22.74 24.81
C GLU A 554 -14.72 22.52 26.27
N ALA A 555 -15.49 21.75 27.04
CA ALA A 555 -15.15 21.40 28.41
C ALA A 555 -13.84 20.59 28.49
N LEU A 556 -13.67 19.59 27.62
CA LEU A 556 -12.46 18.78 27.55
C LEU A 556 -11.25 19.60 27.12
N ILE A 557 -11.39 20.48 26.12
CA ILE A 557 -10.30 21.37 25.69
C ILE A 557 -9.91 22.31 26.83
N GLY A 558 -10.87 22.91 27.54
CA GLY A 558 -10.59 23.79 28.68
C GLY A 558 -9.81 23.07 29.78
N GLN A 559 -10.20 21.85 30.12
CA GLN A 559 -9.48 21.01 31.10
C GLN A 559 -8.06 20.66 30.60
N LEU A 560 -7.92 20.26 29.35
CA LEU A 560 -6.61 19.94 28.77
C LEU A 560 -5.69 21.17 28.71
N GLU A 561 -6.22 22.36 28.41
CA GLU A 561 -5.45 23.61 28.36
C GLU A 561 -4.88 24.03 29.73
N GLU A 562 -5.39 23.51 30.84
CA GLU A 562 -4.81 23.74 32.17
C GLU A 562 -3.45 23.02 32.31
N PHE A 563 -3.34 21.80 31.79
CA PHE A 563 -2.19 20.90 31.98
C PHE A 563 -1.30 20.75 30.74
N PHE A 564 -1.83 21.01 29.54
CA PHE A 564 -1.17 20.85 28.25
C PHE A 564 -1.19 22.16 27.46
N TYR A 565 -0.21 22.34 26.58
CA TYR A 565 -0.29 23.29 25.50
C TYR A 565 -1.11 22.64 24.37
N VAL A 566 -2.36 23.05 24.20
CA VAL A 566 -3.24 22.57 23.12
C VAL A 566 -3.33 23.63 22.03
N LYS A 567 -3.15 23.24 20.77
CA LYS A 567 -3.31 24.13 19.61
C LYS A 567 -4.06 23.44 18.47
N PRO A 568 -4.96 24.13 17.76
CA PRO A 568 -5.59 23.58 16.57
C PRO A 568 -4.56 23.35 15.47
N CYS A 569 -4.68 22.26 14.73
CA CYS A 569 -3.80 21.92 13.61
C CYS A 569 -4.57 21.27 12.46
N LYS A 570 -3.95 21.19 11.29
CA LYS A 570 -4.40 20.34 10.19
C LYS A 570 -3.82 18.94 10.32
N ILE A 571 -4.46 17.96 9.68
CA ILE A 571 -3.96 16.59 9.73
C ILE A 571 -2.60 16.50 9.02
N GLY A 572 -1.61 15.93 9.69
CA GLY A 572 -0.24 15.86 9.19
C GLY A 572 0.60 17.13 9.35
N ASP A 573 0.11 18.18 10.02
CA ASP A 573 0.97 19.30 10.42
C ASP A 573 2.07 18.84 11.40
N ASN A 574 3.25 19.46 11.30
CA ASN A 574 4.35 19.15 12.21
C ASN A 574 4.14 19.83 13.57
N PRO A 575 3.97 19.05 14.66
CA PRO A 575 3.74 19.58 16.00
C PRO A 575 4.89 20.47 16.49
N GLN A 576 6.11 20.15 16.09
CA GLN A 576 7.34 20.84 16.51
C GLN A 576 7.43 22.29 16.03
N LYS A 577 6.66 22.66 14.99
CA LYS A 577 6.59 24.03 14.47
C LYS A 577 5.47 24.84 15.11
N ILE A 578 4.47 24.16 15.69
CA ILE A 578 3.25 24.75 16.23
C ILE A 578 3.37 24.97 17.73
N LEU A 579 3.95 23.99 18.44
CA LEU A 579 4.04 23.97 19.89
C LEU A 579 5.40 24.50 20.38
N PRO A 580 5.44 25.10 21.57
CA PRO A 580 6.69 25.52 22.18
C PRO A 580 7.59 24.31 22.51
N GLU A 581 8.89 24.56 22.49
CA GLU A 581 9.86 23.63 23.03
C GLU A 581 9.81 23.72 24.55
N VAL A 582 9.56 22.58 25.18
CA VAL A 582 9.47 22.48 26.63
C VAL A 582 10.30 21.29 27.08
N GLU A 583 11.01 21.44 28.18
CA GLU A 583 11.50 20.29 28.93
C GLU A 583 10.35 19.82 29.81
N PRO A 584 9.60 18.77 29.42
CA PRO A 584 8.57 18.25 30.30
C PRO A 584 9.21 17.80 31.61
N LEU A 585 8.41 17.71 32.66
CA LEU A 585 8.83 16.96 33.84
C LEU A 585 9.08 15.54 33.34
N SER A 586 10.35 15.17 33.15
CA SER A 586 10.69 13.76 33.05
C SER A 586 10.12 13.11 34.31
N ALA A 587 9.82 11.82 34.28
CA ALA A 587 9.41 11.05 35.47
C ALA A 587 10.46 11.05 36.62
N LYS A 588 11.37 12.03 36.65
CA LYS A 588 12.44 12.31 37.59
C LYS A 588 12.22 13.70 38.17
N MET A 589 11.51 13.78 39.30
CA MET A 589 11.91 14.50 40.50
C MET A 589 10.87 14.28 41.61
N ALA A 590 11.36 14.15 42.85
CA ALA A 590 10.66 13.64 44.02
C ALA A 590 9.25 14.23 44.23
N VAL A 591 8.29 13.37 44.54
CA VAL A 591 6.97 13.77 45.03
C VAL A 591 7.19 14.67 46.26
N PRO A 592 6.63 15.89 46.31
CA PRO A 592 6.77 16.73 47.49
C PRO A 592 6.25 15.98 48.71
N SER A 593 6.98 15.99 49.82
CA SER A 593 6.69 15.18 51.01
C SER A 593 5.26 15.33 51.57
N ASN A 594 4.58 16.44 51.25
CA ASN A 594 3.19 16.70 51.62
C ASN A 594 2.16 15.83 50.87
N PHE A 595 2.54 15.21 49.76
CA PHE A 595 1.69 14.32 48.97
C PHE A 595 2.00 12.83 49.20
N LEU A 596 3.03 12.52 49.99
CA LEU A 596 3.38 11.14 50.34
C LEU A 596 2.48 10.61 51.46
N THR A 597 2.18 9.31 51.42
CA THR A 597 1.45 8.63 52.51
C THR A 597 2.21 8.80 53.83
N PHE A 598 1.56 9.41 54.83
CA PHE A 598 2.17 9.65 56.13
C PHE A 598 2.00 8.43 57.05
N HIS A 599 3.12 7.82 57.43
CA HIS A 599 3.17 6.74 58.41
C HIS A 599 3.64 7.28 59.76
N TYR A 600 2.80 7.13 60.78
CA TYR A 600 3.16 7.46 62.17
C TYR A 600 4.17 6.44 62.68
N LEU A 601 5.43 6.88 62.87
CA LEU A 601 6.53 6.07 63.41
C LEU A 601 6.17 5.41 64.76
N GLU A 602 5.28 6.04 65.52
CA GLU A 602 4.72 5.54 66.79
C GLU A 602 3.97 4.21 66.65
N ARG A 603 3.59 3.80 65.43
CA ARG A 603 2.97 2.47 65.16
C ARG A 603 3.99 1.38 64.85
N TYR A 604 5.27 1.74 64.68
CA TYR A 604 6.34 0.85 64.20
C TYR A 604 7.51 0.76 65.19
N VAL A 605 7.24 1.00 66.47
CA VAL A 605 8.25 1.06 67.56
C VAL A 605 9.13 -0.20 67.60
N ASP A 606 8.53 -1.38 67.46
CA ASP A 606 9.22 -2.68 67.51
C ASP A 606 9.79 -3.14 66.16
N LYS A 607 9.48 -2.44 65.05
CA LYS A 607 9.89 -2.83 63.70
C LYS A 607 11.28 -2.29 63.39
N GLU A 608 12.02 -3.03 62.56
CA GLU A 608 13.33 -2.58 62.08
C GLU A 608 13.18 -1.64 60.90
N ILE A 609 13.99 -0.58 60.90
CA ILE A 609 14.09 0.41 59.84
C ILE A 609 15.55 0.41 59.37
N LEU A 610 15.73 0.32 58.07
CA LEU A 610 17.03 0.38 57.43
C LEU A 610 17.32 1.82 57.00
N ILE A 611 18.45 2.36 57.41
CA ILE A 611 19.01 3.59 56.87
C ILE A 611 20.11 3.17 55.88
N GLY A 612 19.81 3.39 54.60
CA GLY A 612 20.69 3.12 53.47
C GLY A 612 21.12 4.40 52.78
N CYS A 613 21.99 4.26 51.79
CA CYS A 613 22.50 5.38 51.01
C CYS A 613 22.58 5.07 49.51
N TYR A 614 22.58 6.11 48.69
CA TYR A 614 22.93 6.07 47.27
C TYR A 614 24.12 6.99 46.97
N HIS A 615 24.90 6.66 45.94
CA HIS A 615 26.18 7.33 45.65
C HIS A 615 26.10 8.37 44.51
N ASP A 616 25.18 8.22 43.56
CA ASP A 616 24.96 9.16 42.46
C ASP A 616 23.50 9.10 41.95
N GLN A 617 23.17 10.02 41.04
CA GLN A 617 21.83 10.12 40.44
C GLN A 617 21.48 8.88 39.61
N ASP A 618 22.44 8.17 39.02
CA ASP A 618 22.19 6.97 38.24
C ASP A 618 21.79 5.78 39.13
N HIS A 619 22.44 5.64 40.28
CA HIS A 619 22.06 4.68 41.32
C HIS A 619 20.68 5.00 41.88
N LEU A 620 20.39 6.27 42.13
CA LEU A 620 19.05 6.70 42.54
C LEU A 620 18.01 6.39 41.46
N ASN A 621 18.25 6.71 40.19
CA ASN A 621 17.34 6.39 39.09
C ASN A 621 17.06 4.89 39.00
N TRP A 622 18.09 4.05 39.20
CA TRP A 622 17.95 2.60 39.22
C TRP A 622 17.07 2.11 40.38
N ILE A 623 17.23 2.71 41.58
CA ILE A 623 16.38 2.45 42.76
C ILE A 623 14.92 2.82 42.45
N LEU A 624 14.70 3.89 41.68
CA LEU A 624 13.38 4.41 41.32
C LEU A 624 12.74 3.74 40.10
N GLY A 625 13.16 2.53 39.75
CA GLY A 625 12.52 1.77 38.68
C GLY A 625 13.10 1.99 37.28
N ASN A 626 14.21 2.72 37.12
CA ASN A 626 14.97 2.72 35.86
C ASN A 626 15.80 1.42 35.73
N ASN A 627 15.09 0.29 35.70
CA ASN A 627 15.59 -1.06 35.57
C ASN A 627 14.63 -1.87 34.68
N ASP A 628 15.00 -3.10 34.35
CA ASP A 628 14.31 -3.94 33.37
C ASP A 628 12.83 -4.23 33.68
N LYS A 629 12.39 -4.03 34.93
CA LYS A 629 11.03 -4.34 35.37
C LYS A 629 10.23 -3.12 35.84
N GLY A 630 10.81 -1.92 35.83
CA GLY A 630 10.14 -0.74 36.40
C GLY A 630 9.99 -0.80 37.94
N THR A 631 10.64 -1.75 38.63
CA THR A 631 10.39 -2.01 40.06
C THR A 631 11.24 -1.12 40.96
N LEU A 632 10.66 -0.58 42.02
CA LEU A 632 11.38 0.17 43.05
C LEU A 632 12.20 -0.80 43.92
N ILE A 633 13.53 -0.66 43.96
CA ILE A 633 14.40 -1.62 44.64
C ILE A 633 15.63 -0.99 45.28
N TYR A 634 16.09 -1.52 46.41
CA TYR A 634 17.34 -1.11 47.07
C TYR A 634 18.23 -2.30 47.40
N ASN A 635 19.52 -2.23 47.03
CA ASN A 635 20.44 -3.35 47.09
C ASN A 635 21.48 -3.23 48.23
N ILE A 636 21.67 -4.32 48.97
CA ILE A 636 22.74 -4.53 49.96
C ILE A 636 23.71 -5.60 49.44
N ARG A 637 25.01 -5.39 49.62
CA ARG A 637 26.06 -6.31 49.19
C ARG A 637 26.12 -7.53 50.12
N LEU A 638 26.23 -8.74 49.56
CA LEU A 638 26.37 -10.00 50.33
C LEU A 638 27.78 -10.61 50.27
N ASP A 639 28.61 -10.16 49.33
CA ASP A 639 29.93 -10.73 49.10
C ASP A 639 30.97 -10.17 50.08
N LYS A 640 31.52 -11.04 50.94
CA LYS A 640 32.50 -10.69 52.00
C LYS A 640 33.79 -10.05 51.48
N SER A 641 34.10 -10.18 50.19
CA SER A 641 35.25 -9.52 49.57
C SER A 641 35.05 -8.01 49.38
N ARG A 642 33.84 -7.50 49.62
CA ARG A 642 33.46 -6.12 49.39
C ARG A 642 33.17 -5.40 50.70
N SER A 643 33.63 -4.16 50.78
CA SER A 643 33.25 -3.22 51.81
C SER A 643 31.72 -3.07 51.91
N GLY A 644 31.22 -3.05 53.15
CA GLY A 644 29.80 -2.93 53.48
C GLY A 644 28.97 -4.21 53.33
N ALA A 645 29.61 -5.36 53.10
CA ALA A 645 28.90 -6.62 52.89
C ALA A 645 28.26 -7.17 54.19
N GLN A 646 27.01 -7.62 54.08
CA GLN A 646 26.24 -8.18 55.19
C GLN A 646 26.00 -9.68 55.02
N LYS A 647 25.82 -10.39 56.13
CA LYS A 647 25.45 -11.80 56.11
C LYS A 647 23.95 -11.93 55.80
N ILE A 648 23.58 -12.73 54.80
CA ILE A 648 22.18 -12.94 54.41
C ILE A 648 21.30 -13.39 55.60
N SER A 649 21.80 -14.30 56.44
CA SER A 649 21.08 -14.79 57.63
C SER A 649 20.86 -13.74 58.73
N HIS A 650 21.60 -12.62 58.67
CA HIS A 650 21.38 -11.47 59.53
C HIS A 650 20.26 -10.58 58.96
N LEU A 651 20.24 -10.38 57.63
CA LEU A 651 19.22 -9.58 56.96
C LEU A 651 17.84 -10.25 57.00
N GLU A 652 17.75 -11.57 56.79
CA GLU A 652 16.46 -12.30 56.81
C GLU A 652 15.78 -12.29 58.19
N LYS A 653 16.55 -12.14 59.28
CA LYS A 653 16.01 -12.05 60.65
C LYS A 653 15.51 -10.65 61.01
N LYS A 654 15.96 -9.66 60.26
CA LYS A 654 15.67 -8.25 60.43
C LYS A 654 14.47 -7.94 59.55
N GLU A 655 13.27 -8.07 60.10
CA GLU A 655 12.02 -7.82 59.40
C GLU A 655 11.85 -6.31 59.12
N VAL A 656 12.59 -5.80 58.12
CA VAL A 656 12.64 -4.37 57.78
C VAL A 656 11.33 -3.94 57.16
N SER A 657 10.69 -2.92 57.75
CA SER A 657 9.41 -2.37 57.26
C SER A 657 9.59 -1.11 56.41
N PHE A 658 10.64 -0.33 56.66
CA PHE A 658 10.93 0.90 55.92
C PHE A 658 12.42 1.04 55.61
N VAL A 659 12.73 1.65 54.48
CA VAL A 659 14.09 2.06 54.10
C VAL A 659 14.15 3.57 53.95
N ILE A 660 15.04 4.21 54.70
CA ILE A 660 15.37 5.63 54.60
C ILE A 660 16.66 5.75 53.80
N LEU A 661 16.62 6.47 52.67
CA LEU A 661 17.76 6.67 51.79
C LEU A 661 18.25 8.11 51.83
N TYR A 662 19.56 8.27 51.98
CA TYR A 662 20.26 9.56 51.90
C TYR A 662 21.40 9.51 50.86
N GLU A 663 21.85 10.68 50.42
CA GLU A 663 22.97 10.81 49.48
C GLU A 663 24.32 10.85 50.20
N ILE A 664 25.27 10.01 49.76
CA ILE A 664 26.63 10.01 50.32
C ILE A 664 27.31 11.36 50.06
N GLY A 665 27.88 11.98 51.10
CA GLY A 665 28.56 13.27 51.01
C GLY A 665 27.65 14.50 51.18
N HIS A 666 26.34 14.28 51.22
CA HIS A 666 25.31 15.30 51.40
C HIS A 666 24.48 15.04 52.68
N GLU A 667 25.07 14.38 53.68
CA GLU A 667 24.34 13.99 54.90
C GLU A 667 23.79 15.20 55.69
N ASN A 668 24.49 16.33 55.63
CA ASN A 668 24.11 17.57 56.32
C ASN A 668 22.93 18.31 55.68
N ASP A 669 22.57 17.98 54.44
CA ASP A 669 21.44 18.60 53.73
C ASP A 669 20.09 18.07 54.22
N ASN A 670 20.11 17.00 55.04
CA ASN A 670 18.97 16.31 55.60
C ASN A 670 17.88 15.93 54.57
N ARG A 671 18.28 15.79 53.30
CA ARG A 671 17.44 15.31 52.20
C ARG A 671 17.41 13.79 52.27
N ASN A 672 16.26 13.24 52.62
CA ASN A 672 16.05 11.80 52.66
C ASN A 672 14.77 11.43 51.93
N ARG A 673 14.71 10.17 51.48
CA ARG A 673 13.54 9.55 50.86
C ARG A 673 13.22 8.28 51.62
N VAL A 674 11.93 8.05 51.88
CA VAL A 674 11.50 6.89 52.67
C VAL A 674 10.64 6.00 51.80
N PHE A 675 10.92 4.70 51.82
CA PHE A 675 10.19 3.70 51.07
C PHE A 675 9.64 2.64 52.01
N HIS A 676 8.40 2.22 51.76
CA HIS A 676 7.84 1.06 52.44
C HIS A 676 8.34 -0.23 51.76
N VAL A 677 8.64 -1.24 52.57
CA VAL A 677 9.20 -2.51 52.08
C VAL A 677 8.08 -3.52 51.92
N HIS A 678 7.83 -3.95 50.67
CA HIS A 678 6.87 -5.02 50.40
C HIS A 678 7.48 -6.40 50.69
N HIS A 679 8.66 -6.67 50.13
CA HIS A 679 9.37 -7.93 50.31
C HIS A 679 10.86 -7.79 49.99
N HIS A 680 11.63 -8.87 50.13
CA HIS A 680 13.04 -8.92 49.75
C HIS A 680 13.30 -10.06 48.75
N ALA A 681 14.35 -9.91 47.96
CA ALA A 681 14.82 -10.91 47.00
C ALA A 681 16.35 -10.94 46.97
N THR A 682 16.94 -12.08 46.61
CA THR A 682 18.39 -12.17 46.36
C THR A 682 18.65 -12.15 44.86
N MET A 683 19.55 -11.27 44.40
CA MET A 683 19.95 -11.15 42.99
C MET A 683 21.43 -11.50 42.85
N ASP A 684 21.75 -12.36 41.89
CA ASP A 684 23.12 -12.62 41.49
C ASP A 684 23.63 -11.59 40.49
N GLU A 685 24.91 -11.68 40.14
CA GLU A 685 25.57 -10.71 39.27
C GLU A 685 24.94 -10.65 37.87
N GLU A 686 24.54 -11.79 37.30
CA GLU A 686 23.88 -11.83 35.99
C GLU A 686 22.50 -11.17 36.02
N ARG A 687 21.71 -11.43 37.07
CA ARG A 687 20.41 -10.81 37.24
C ARG A 687 20.52 -9.30 37.44
N MET A 688 21.55 -8.84 38.16
CA MET A 688 21.85 -7.41 38.32
C MET A 688 22.26 -6.75 37.01
N LYS A 689 23.05 -7.42 36.15
CA LYS A 689 23.37 -6.92 34.79
C LYS A 689 22.12 -6.79 33.93
N LYS A 690 21.22 -7.80 33.98
CA LYS A 690 19.93 -7.75 33.28
C LYS A 690 19.04 -6.61 33.78
N ALA A 691 19.12 -6.28 35.06
CA ALA A 691 18.41 -5.15 35.65
C ALA A 691 19.08 -3.78 35.38
N TRP A 692 20.07 -3.72 34.49
CA TRP A 692 20.82 -2.50 34.14
C TRP A 692 21.58 -1.87 35.32
N TYR A 693 21.89 -2.63 36.36
CA TYR A 693 22.73 -2.14 37.45
C TYR A 693 24.17 -1.93 36.96
N ASN A 694 24.77 -0.79 37.31
CA ASN A 694 26.11 -0.45 36.85
C ASN A 694 27.19 -1.27 37.61
N ASN A 695 28.08 -1.93 36.87
CA ASN A 695 29.20 -2.73 37.39
C ASN A 695 28.85 -3.65 38.59
N PRO A 696 27.90 -4.60 38.44
CA PRO A 696 27.56 -5.52 39.52
C PRO A 696 28.72 -6.47 39.79
N HIS A 697 28.95 -6.80 41.07
CA HIS A 697 30.02 -7.70 41.49
C HIS A 697 29.52 -8.62 42.62
N GLY A 698 29.33 -9.89 42.32
CA GLY A 698 28.84 -10.88 43.28
C GLY A 698 27.33 -10.77 43.55
N LYS A 699 26.89 -11.27 44.72
CA LYS A 699 25.47 -11.36 45.10
C LYS A 699 24.99 -10.17 45.92
N TYR A 700 23.71 -9.85 45.77
CA TYR A 700 23.03 -8.75 46.43
C TYR A 700 21.73 -9.21 47.08
N PHE A 701 21.40 -8.60 48.21
CA PHE A 701 20.12 -8.69 48.87
C PHE A 701 19.34 -7.42 48.57
N CYS A 702 18.22 -7.54 47.85
CA CYS A 702 17.45 -6.42 47.37
C CYS A 702 16.11 -6.33 48.11
N TYR A 703 15.85 -5.19 48.74
CA TYR A 703 14.50 -4.84 49.20
C TYR A 703 13.71 -4.31 48.02
N VAL A 704 12.47 -4.78 47.87
CA VAL A 704 11.53 -4.33 46.85
C VAL A 704 10.48 -3.47 47.52
N PHE A 705 10.27 -2.28 46.98
CA PHE A 705 9.35 -1.29 47.51
C PHE A 705 8.04 -1.30 46.73
N ASP A 706 6.97 -0.91 47.41
CA ASP A 706 5.66 -0.64 46.82
C ASP A 706 5.50 0.85 46.51
N GLU A 707 5.75 1.72 47.49
CA GLU A 707 5.60 3.16 47.34
C GLU A 707 6.66 3.97 48.13
N GLU A 708 6.81 5.23 47.72
CA GLU A 708 7.50 6.24 48.53
C GLU A 708 6.52 6.79 49.58
N VAL A 709 6.97 6.94 50.81
CA VAL A 709 6.17 7.35 51.97
C VAL A 709 6.91 8.42 52.77
N THR A 710 6.27 8.98 53.80
CA THR A 710 6.94 9.85 54.77
C THR A 710 6.71 9.36 56.21
N LEU A 711 7.76 9.38 57.03
CA LEU A 711 7.71 9.11 58.48
C LEU A 711 7.75 10.42 59.30
N GLY A 712 7.61 11.57 58.64
CA GLY A 712 7.83 12.91 59.22
C GLY A 712 9.27 13.40 59.11
N ASN A 713 9.58 14.50 59.80
CA ASN A 713 10.89 15.15 59.74
C ASN A 713 11.90 14.42 60.64
N ILE A 714 12.65 13.48 60.05
CA ILE A 714 13.74 12.78 60.72
C ILE A 714 15.05 13.55 60.50
N ASP A 715 15.82 13.79 61.56
CA ASP A 715 17.18 14.33 61.50
C ASP A 715 18.20 13.23 61.18
N VAL A 716 18.28 12.88 59.90
CA VAL A 716 19.20 11.86 59.39
C VAL A 716 20.66 12.29 59.60
N ALA A 717 20.96 13.58 59.53
CA ALA A 717 22.31 14.11 59.78
C ALA A 717 22.77 13.81 61.22
N SER A 718 21.93 14.14 62.21
CA SER A 718 22.21 13.86 63.62
C SER A 718 22.28 12.34 63.90
N LEU A 719 21.40 11.55 63.26
CA LEU A 719 21.38 10.09 63.38
C LEU A 719 22.68 9.45 62.88
N ILE A 720 23.14 9.84 61.69
CA ILE A 720 24.38 9.29 61.10
C ILE A 720 25.60 9.67 61.95
N ASN A 721 25.65 10.90 62.47
CA ASN A 721 26.74 11.36 63.31
C ASN A 721 26.82 10.62 64.66
N ASP A 722 25.67 10.40 65.32
CA ASP A 722 25.59 9.61 66.55
C ASP A 722 26.04 8.15 66.31
N TRP A 723 25.57 7.55 65.20
CA TRP A 723 25.93 6.19 64.83
C TRP A 723 27.41 6.03 64.52
N ARG A 724 28.01 6.97 63.78
CA ARG A 724 29.46 6.98 63.48
C ARG A 724 30.31 7.11 64.74
N THR A 725 29.86 7.91 65.71
CA THR A 725 30.56 8.05 67.00
C THR A 725 30.57 6.74 67.79
N LYS A 726 29.47 5.98 67.73
CA LYS A 726 29.35 4.66 68.39
C LYS A 726 30.07 3.54 67.62
N ASN A 727 30.32 3.71 66.33
CA ASN A 727 30.93 2.70 65.44
C ASN A 727 32.09 3.31 64.62
N PRO A 728 33.23 3.62 65.25
CA PRO A 728 34.35 4.33 64.60
C PRO A 728 35.02 3.51 63.48
N ASP A 729 34.91 2.19 63.51
CA ASP A 729 35.49 1.28 62.51
C ASP A 729 34.54 1.02 61.32
N ALA A 730 33.35 1.61 61.31
CA ALA A 730 32.37 1.37 60.26
C ALA A 730 32.64 2.25 59.02
N GLU A 731 32.62 1.62 57.85
CA GLU A 731 32.84 2.33 56.58
C GLU A 731 31.64 3.19 56.17
N ILE A 732 31.92 4.28 55.45
CA ILE A 732 30.90 5.20 54.92
C ILE A 732 29.94 4.44 54.01
N GLY A 733 28.63 4.60 54.25
CA GLY A 733 27.58 3.94 53.49
C GLY A 733 27.28 2.50 53.95
N SER A 734 27.80 2.08 55.10
CA SER A 734 27.38 0.84 55.75
C SER A 734 25.89 0.89 56.11
N PRO A 735 25.10 -0.17 55.85
CA PRO A 735 23.67 -0.18 56.18
C PRO A 735 23.47 -0.13 57.70
N ILE A 736 22.66 0.83 58.15
CA ILE A 736 22.34 1.02 59.57
C ILE A 736 20.96 0.44 59.83
N PHE A 737 20.85 -0.44 60.82
CA PHE A 737 19.57 -0.99 61.25
C PHE A 737 19.23 -0.43 62.61
N MET A 738 18.05 0.16 62.74
CA MET A 738 17.58 0.82 63.95
C MET A 738 16.12 0.43 64.20
N LYS A 739 15.72 0.28 65.46
CA LYS A 739 14.30 0.08 65.78
C LYS A 739 13.53 1.39 65.70
N GLY A 740 12.23 1.32 65.43
CA GLY A 740 11.36 2.50 65.45
C GLY A 740 11.45 3.31 66.75
N GLU A 741 11.60 2.64 67.91
CA GLU A 741 11.82 3.30 69.21
C GLU A 741 13.07 4.18 69.25
N GLU A 742 14.18 3.66 68.73
CA GLU A 742 15.46 4.36 68.70
C GLU A 742 15.43 5.51 67.69
N LEU A 743 14.71 5.32 66.58
CA LEU A 743 14.56 6.33 65.54
C LEU A 743 13.74 7.55 66.02
N MET A 744 12.84 7.37 66.99
CA MET A 744 12.05 8.47 67.55
C MET A 744 12.92 9.54 68.23
N ALA A 745 14.11 9.18 68.75
CA ALA A 745 15.04 10.15 69.35
C ALA A 745 15.57 11.19 68.34
N PHE A 746 15.46 10.92 67.04
CA PHE A 746 15.92 11.78 65.96
C PHE A 746 14.78 12.47 65.20
N LYS A 747 13.54 12.35 65.68
CA LYS A 747 12.38 13.05 65.11
C LYS A 747 12.41 14.52 65.55
N LYS A 748 12.31 15.45 64.61
CA LYS A 748 12.12 16.88 64.93
C LYS A 748 10.65 17.14 65.15
N ASP A 749 10.30 17.70 66.32
CA ASP A 749 9.00 18.34 66.49
C ASP A 749 8.92 19.56 65.56
N LYS A 750 7.73 19.76 64.97
CA LYS A 750 7.45 20.74 63.92
C LYS A 750 8.02 22.13 64.15
#